data_AF-A0A3D1SU80-F1
#
_entry.id   AF-A0A3D1SU80-F1
#
_cell.length_a   1.000
_cell.length_b   1.000
_cell.length_c   1.000
_cell.angle_alpha   90.00
_cell.angle_beta   90.00
_cell.angle_gamma   90.00
#
_symmetry.space_group_name_H-M   'P 1'
#
loop_
_entity.id
_entity.type
_entity.pdbx_description
1 polymer ?
#
loop_
_entity_poly.entity_id
_entity_poly.type
_entity_poly.pdbx_seq_one_letter_code
_entity_poly.pdbx_strand_id
1 'polypeptide(L)'
;MRQAPSSPQTHDRLTIDSRRVSRHEKRKRYAIMRVIMKRYASMGRASMKQQRETASEVGNEGVSTHFLYPAIRIYTCGEFALERLIPSSVSPVDLPQYKPVPRGEWSHRGPAITMLKVLLCSDDRRASRDMLIEEIWPGKRGSAINSDHALHSAASVLRTILRTAGGKSLLLNTSGSDGSGYKLADQQQLWTDMDAFESYISEAVEAVRLGHDALPLWEAAYQLAQRPFLPDDLYSSWSQERREILKGNRRLCVYRLAVLYSERDRKDEAEVLLRGLWAANPTNEDALCRLMVLLGEQARDQEALLLYERTERALDEERRRPARQTKELAERIRNRPLSLATEVRVSLQEQTQALNDASQQLFPLFLTSSTQISEKVSQQPIPLPATFAVDSILSPGSLLARVMMLMDQRQDHATSCERLQSTIDKEIERFDFMKQQHPTDELILSRRDALVMIAGLPLSLLLKVQQEPMTALFADDFLAQCAASITACWHLMRGSQLSVVEEVLSSYLPMLTNLVQASSKYRKAAASLATQGYRLNGILALHRNNFRARDVCFQQAVQYSEIAENPSLQVSALISLAYHNQDPRKATQIYQRGLIYKNEISSLLLSRLYVELAVVYAQQGQEQEALRYLSLAQEVYPEHPEADPSFLYAEFSLSSMVLEKGLTLLALGQHYPHGRYPQQAWEMFTQIETPRPVLLVPERTRLEIINYQAKTALTLSDLDEFCDYLEKGAMGAKALGSEKRRGEAIEVYKEARSIWPNEPRVKELADLFF
;
A
#
# COMPACT_ATOMS: atom_id res chain seq x y z
N MET A 1 48.52 30.12 -30.97
CA MET A 1 47.33 29.81 -31.79
C MET A 1 46.89 28.37 -31.50
N ARG A 2 45.57 28.19 -31.45
CA ARG A 2 44.77 26.95 -31.33
C ARG A 2 44.36 26.52 -29.91
N GLN A 3 43.05 26.31 -29.83
CA GLN A 3 42.14 26.26 -28.69
C GLN A 3 42.07 24.85 -28.08
N ALA A 4 41.79 24.80 -26.78
CA ALA A 4 41.43 23.60 -26.05
C ALA A 4 39.94 23.24 -26.27
N PRO A 5 39.57 21.94 -26.34
CA PRO A 5 38.17 21.53 -26.42
C PRO A 5 37.54 21.38 -25.02
N SER A 6 36.30 21.84 -24.92
CA SER A 6 35.41 21.85 -23.76
C SER A 6 34.85 20.46 -23.40
N SER A 7 34.78 20.21 -22.10
CA SER A 7 34.16 19.08 -21.41
C SER A 7 32.65 18.91 -21.67
N PRO A 8 32.12 17.67 -21.81
CA PRO A 8 30.69 17.38 -21.69
C PRO A 8 30.32 16.97 -20.25
N GLN A 9 29.27 17.62 -19.73
CA GLN A 9 28.64 17.32 -18.44
C GLN A 9 27.84 16.01 -18.51
N THR A 10 28.07 15.13 -17.54
CA THR A 10 27.30 13.91 -17.28
C THR A 10 25.98 14.24 -16.60
N HIS A 11 24.88 14.13 -17.35
CA HIS A 11 23.52 14.01 -16.82
C HIS A 11 23.05 12.57 -17.03
N ASP A 12 23.20 11.71 -16.01
CA ASP A 12 22.49 10.43 -15.97
C ASP A 12 21.21 10.59 -15.14
N ARG A 13 20.09 10.65 -15.86
CA ARG A 13 18.73 10.63 -15.33
C ARG A 13 18.26 9.19 -15.17
N LEU A 14 17.85 8.88 -13.94
CA LEU A 14 16.91 7.82 -13.56
C LEU A 14 15.80 7.64 -14.61
N THR A 15 15.85 6.56 -15.36
CA THR A 15 14.73 6.08 -16.18
C THR A 15 13.82 5.24 -15.29
N ILE A 16 12.92 5.89 -14.57
CA ILE A 16 11.81 5.20 -13.89
C ILE A 16 10.76 4.82 -14.93
N ASP A 17 10.53 3.51 -15.01
CA ASP A 17 9.63 2.77 -15.88
C ASP A 17 8.21 3.37 -15.97
N SER A 18 7.95 4.06 -17.07
CA SER A 18 6.66 4.67 -17.43
C SER A 18 5.54 3.65 -17.73
N ARG A 19 5.81 2.34 -17.64
CA ARG A 19 4.82 1.28 -17.92
C ARG A 19 4.00 0.85 -16.70
N ARG A 20 4.48 1.03 -15.47
CA ARG A 20 3.75 0.61 -14.24
C ARG A 20 2.61 1.57 -13.85
N VAL A 21 2.81 2.89 -14.04
CA VAL A 21 1.78 3.93 -13.78
C VAL A 21 0.54 3.72 -14.65
N SER A 22 0.71 3.21 -15.88
CA SER A 22 -0.38 2.90 -16.83
C SER A 22 -1.35 1.80 -16.35
N ARG A 23 -0.90 0.82 -15.56
CA ARG A 23 -1.72 -0.36 -15.19
C ARG A 23 -2.71 -0.08 -14.06
N HIS A 24 -2.33 0.73 -13.08
CA HIS A 24 -3.18 1.10 -11.94
C HIS A 24 -4.33 2.02 -12.39
N GLU A 25 -4.02 2.96 -13.27
CA GLU A 25 -4.98 3.87 -13.88
C GLU A 25 -5.96 3.15 -14.82
N LYS A 26 -5.48 2.15 -15.58
CA LYS A 26 -6.33 1.25 -16.37
C LYS A 26 -7.30 0.44 -15.51
N ARG A 27 -6.88 -0.08 -14.34
CA ARG A 27 -7.74 -0.86 -13.43
C ARG A 27 -8.84 -0.01 -12.77
N LYS A 28 -8.53 1.22 -12.35
CA LYS A 28 -9.53 2.18 -11.83
C LYS A 28 -10.53 2.59 -12.92
N ARG A 29 -10.05 2.88 -14.14
CA ARG A 29 -10.91 3.08 -15.32
C ARG A 29 -11.80 1.86 -15.60
N TYR A 30 -11.30 0.64 -15.40
CA TYR A 30 -12.06 -0.62 -15.61
C TYR A 30 -13.18 -0.89 -14.58
N ALA A 31 -13.03 -0.45 -13.34
CA ALA A 31 -14.07 -0.62 -12.31
C ALA A 31 -15.24 0.36 -12.55
N ILE A 32 -14.90 1.62 -12.85
CA ILE A 32 -15.84 2.66 -13.29
C ILE A 32 -16.54 2.21 -14.59
N MET A 33 -15.79 1.61 -15.51
CA MET A 33 -16.31 1.01 -16.75
C MET A 33 -17.41 -0.02 -16.47
N ARG A 34 -17.22 -0.97 -15.54
CA ARG A 34 -18.20 -2.04 -15.31
C ARG A 34 -19.56 -1.52 -14.82
N VAL A 35 -19.55 -0.44 -14.04
CA VAL A 35 -20.76 0.24 -13.54
C VAL A 35 -21.45 1.04 -14.66
N ILE A 36 -20.67 1.78 -15.45
CA ILE A 36 -21.15 2.50 -16.64
C ILE A 36 -21.77 1.52 -17.67
N MET A 37 -21.14 0.37 -17.90
CA MET A 37 -21.53 -0.58 -18.94
C MET A 37 -22.79 -1.38 -18.61
N LYS A 38 -22.99 -1.76 -17.33
CA LYS A 38 -24.27 -2.34 -16.88
C LYS A 38 -25.44 -1.41 -17.17
N ARG A 39 -25.20 -0.10 -17.13
CA ARG A 39 -26.20 0.94 -17.36
C ARG A 39 -26.44 1.25 -18.84
N TYR A 40 -25.43 1.40 -19.68
CA TYR A 40 -25.66 1.55 -21.13
C TYR A 40 -26.32 0.30 -21.74
N ALA A 41 -26.03 -0.89 -21.21
CA ALA A 41 -26.72 -2.11 -21.59
C ALA A 41 -28.17 -2.21 -21.06
N SER A 42 -28.54 -1.50 -19.99
CA SER A 42 -29.92 -1.44 -19.47
C SER A 42 -30.73 -0.32 -20.14
N MET A 43 -30.12 0.86 -20.37
CA MET A 43 -30.71 1.96 -21.13
C MET A 43 -30.87 1.61 -22.62
N GLY A 44 -29.93 0.87 -23.23
CA GLY A 44 -30.09 0.36 -24.59
C GLY A 44 -31.27 -0.61 -24.72
N ARG A 45 -31.57 -1.38 -23.66
CA ARG A 45 -32.75 -2.26 -23.61
C ARG A 45 -34.05 -1.49 -23.38
N ALA A 46 -34.04 -0.44 -22.57
CA ALA A 46 -35.19 0.44 -22.35
C ALA A 46 -35.49 1.33 -23.57
N SER A 47 -34.46 1.89 -24.20
CA SER A 47 -34.52 2.68 -25.44
C SER A 47 -34.93 1.83 -26.63
N MET A 48 -34.50 0.56 -26.74
CA MET A 48 -35.03 -0.37 -27.74
C MET A 48 -36.51 -0.72 -27.51
N LYS A 49 -36.98 -0.69 -26.26
CA LYS A 49 -38.38 -0.95 -25.92
C LYS A 49 -39.27 0.24 -26.29
N GLN A 50 -38.86 1.46 -25.93
CA GLN A 50 -39.53 2.72 -26.34
C GLN A 50 -39.43 2.98 -27.85
N GLN A 51 -38.32 2.64 -28.50
CA GLN A 51 -38.17 2.75 -29.96
C GLN A 51 -38.95 1.68 -30.72
N ARG A 52 -39.14 0.47 -30.16
CA ARG A 52 -40.06 -0.53 -30.75
C ARG A 52 -41.53 -0.12 -30.59
N GLU A 53 -41.88 0.56 -29.51
CA GLU A 53 -43.23 1.08 -29.29
C GLU A 53 -43.52 2.30 -30.18
N THR A 54 -42.51 3.13 -30.51
CA THR A 54 -42.66 4.29 -31.42
C THR A 54 -42.40 3.96 -32.90
N ALA A 55 -41.62 2.92 -33.23
CA ALA A 55 -41.40 2.45 -34.60
C ALA A 55 -42.57 1.63 -35.18
N SER A 56 -43.66 1.45 -34.42
CA SER A 56 -44.90 0.90 -34.96
C SER A 56 -45.70 1.93 -35.78
N GLU A 57 -45.26 3.20 -35.86
CA GLU A 57 -45.99 4.25 -36.60
C GLU A 57 -45.22 4.94 -37.74
N VAL A 58 -43.91 4.74 -37.93
CA VAL A 58 -43.19 5.34 -39.08
C VAL A 58 -42.18 4.36 -39.68
N GLY A 59 -42.31 4.13 -40.98
CA GLY A 59 -41.64 3.07 -41.73
C GLY A 59 -40.12 3.12 -41.75
N ASN A 60 -39.53 1.96 -41.48
CA ASN A 60 -38.37 1.34 -42.11
C ASN A 60 -37.27 2.26 -42.71
N GLU A 61 -36.55 2.98 -41.86
CA GLU A 61 -35.13 3.28 -42.09
C GLU A 61 -34.30 2.61 -40.98
N GLY A 62 -33.21 1.95 -41.38
CA GLY A 62 -32.44 1.02 -40.54
C GLY A 62 -32.09 1.58 -39.17
N VAL A 63 -32.44 0.81 -38.13
CA VAL A 63 -32.07 1.08 -36.73
C VAL A 63 -30.54 1.09 -36.63
N SER A 64 -29.95 2.29 -36.73
CA SER A 64 -28.52 2.51 -36.56
C SER A 64 -28.11 2.07 -35.16
N THR A 65 -27.29 1.04 -35.07
CA THR A 65 -26.62 0.52 -33.85
C THR A 65 -25.64 1.53 -33.20
N HIS A 66 -25.66 2.80 -33.63
CA HIS A 66 -24.69 3.84 -33.27
C HIS A 66 -24.87 4.48 -31.89
N PHE A 67 -25.90 4.12 -31.11
CA PHE A 67 -26.22 4.80 -29.84
C PHE A 67 -25.98 3.99 -28.57
N LEU A 68 -25.47 2.75 -28.65
CA LEU A 68 -25.24 1.95 -27.43
C LEU A 68 -24.08 2.49 -26.58
N TYR A 69 -23.09 3.14 -27.21
CA TYR A 69 -21.87 3.59 -26.53
C TYR A 69 -21.35 4.92 -27.10
N PRO A 70 -20.76 5.80 -26.26
CA PRO A 70 -20.23 7.08 -26.71
C PRO A 70 -19.04 6.90 -27.67
N ALA A 71 -18.98 7.72 -28.70
CA ALA A 71 -17.90 7.65 -29.69
C ALA A 71 -16.54 8.09 -29.11
N ILE A 72 -16.58 9.06 -28.19
CA ILE A 72 -15.42 9.62 -27.50
C ILE A 72 -15.73 9.75 -26.01
N ARG A 73 -14.70 9.52 -25.20
CA ARG A 73 -14.70 9.78 -23.75
C ARG A 73 -13.66 10.81 -23.40
N ILE A 74 -14.04 11.76 -22.57
CA ILE A 74 -13.17 12.81 -22.05
C ILE A 74 -13.10 12.66 -20.53
N TYR A 75 -11.89 12.61 -20.02
CA TYR A 75 -11.59 12.65 -18.59
C TYR A 75 -11.09 14.03 -18.23
N THR A 76 -11.74 14.68 -17.28
CA THR A 76 -11.45 16.05 -16.83
C THR A 76 -11.05 16.10 -15.36
N CYS A 77 -11.30 15.05 -14.57
CA CYS A 77 -10.81 14.91 -13.20
C CYS A 77 -9.46 14.19 -13.15
N GLY A 78 -8.41 14.93 -12.77
CA GLY A 78 -7.02 14.49 -12.84
C GLY A 78 -6.40 14.78 -14.20
N GLU A 79 -5.66 13.83 -14.77
CA GLU A 79 -5.03 13.99 -16.07
C GLU A 79 -6.08 14.17 -17.19
N PHE A 80 -6.04 15.30 -17.91
CA PHE A 80 -6.95 15.54 -19.03
C PHE A 80 -6.64 14.57 -20.18
N ALA A 81 -7.60 13.69 -20.51
CA ALA A 81 -7.38 12.60 -21.45
C ALA A 81 -8.60 12.34 -22.34
N LEU A 82 -8.34 11.92 -23.58
CA LEU A 82 -9.35 11.54 -24.55
C LEU A 82 -9.20 10.06 -24.92
N GLU A 83 -10.31 9.34 -25.02
CA GLU A 83 -10.34 7.97 -25.53
C GLU A 83 -11.40 7.84 -26.64
N ARG A 84 -11.13 7.00 -27.64
CA ARG A 84 -12.00 6.76 -28.79
C ARG A 84 -12.45 5.31 -28.84
N LEU A 85 -13.74 5.10 -29.12
CA LEU A 85 -14.32 3.76 -29.29
C LEU A 85 -13.63 3.01 -30.45
N ILE A 86 -13.27 1.75 -30.22
CA ILE A 86 -12.72 0.84 -31.24
C ILE A 86 -13.90 0.21 -32.00
N PRO A 87 -14.08 0.46 -33.32
CA PRO A 87 -15.25 0.02 -34.08
C PRO A 87 -15.48 -1.51 -34.05
N SER A 88 -14.40 -2.30 -34.01
CA SER A 88 -14.43 -3.77 -33.98
C SER A 88 -14.90 -4.37 -32.63
N SER A 89 -15.11 -3.55 -31.61
CA SER A 89 -15.55 -3.98 -30.27
C SER A 89 -17.06 -3.84 -30.03
N VAL A 90 -17.83 -3.49 -31.07
CA VAL A 90 -19.29 -3.32 -31.00
C VAL A 90 -19.96 -4.69 -31.23
N SER A 91 -19.67 -5.65 -30.35
CA SER A 91 -20.43 -6.90 -30.22
C SER A 91 -21.45 -6.72 -29.08
N PRO A 92 -22.70 -7.22 -29.20
CA PRO A 92 -23.69 -7.14 -28.12
C PRO A 92 -23.25 -7.86 -26.83
N VAL A 93 -22.27 -8.77 -26.93
CA VAL A 93 -21.83 -9.65 -25.84
C VAL A 93 -20.53 -9.16 -25.19
N ASP A 94 -19.73 -8.37 -25.90
CA ASP A 94 -18.43 -7.89 -25.42
C ASP A 94 -18.50 -6.45 -24.92
N LEU A 95 -17.69 -6.14 -23.90
CA LEU A 95 -17.52 -4.77 -23.42
C LEU A 95 -16.85 -3.93 -24.52
N PRO A 96 -17.41 -2.77 -24.93
CA PRO A 96 -16.77 -1.91 -25.90
C PRO A 96 -15.40 -1.45 -25.40
N GLN A 97 -14.43 -1.54 -26.30
CA GLN A 97 -13.05 -1.20 -26.04
C GLN A 97 -12.79 0.22 -26.54
N TYR A 98 -12.03 0.98 -25.75
CA TYR A 98 -11.62 2.33 -26.08
C TYR A 98 -10.10 2.39 -26.16
N LYS A 99 -9.58 3.12 -27.14
CA LYS A 99 -8.15 3.41 -27.25
C LYS A 99 -7.87 4.85 -26.82
N PRO A 100 -6.81 5.13 -26.05
CA PRO A 100 -6.41 6.50 -25.77
C PRO A 100 -6.04 7.21 -27.07
N VAL A 101 -6.44 8.48 -27.20
CA VAL A 101 -5.98 9.38 -28.26
C VAL A 101 -4.61 9.91 -27.83
N PRO A 102 -3.51 9.57 -28.51
CA PRO A 102 -2.16 9.97 -28.13
C PRO A 102 -2.05 11.49 -27.90
N ARG A 103 -1.37 11.90 -26.82
CA ARG A 103 -1.18 13.32 -26.48
C ARG A 103 -0.58 14.12 -27.64
N GLY A 104 0.33 13.53 -28.43
CA GLY A 104 0.93 14.20 -29.59
C GLY A 104 -0.08 14.62 -30.67
N GLU A 105 -1.25 13.96 -30.77
CA GLU A 105 -2.28 14.30 -31.76
C GLU A 105 -3.05 15.58 -31.42
N TRP A 106 -3.10 15.98 -30.14
CA TRP A 106 -4.00 17.04 -29.68
C TRP A 106 -3.37 18.07 -28.72
N SER A 107 -2.37 17.70 -27.92
CA SER A 107 -1.81 18.58 -26.87
C SER A 107 -1.12 19.84 -27.39
N HIS A 108 -0.50 19.78 -28.58
CA HIS A 108 0.11 20.94 -29.24
C HIS A 108 -0.92 21.87 -29.92
N ARG A 109 -2.22 21.57 -29.84
CA ARG A 109 -3.31 22.34 -30.45
C ARG A 109 -3.99 23.26 -29.43
N GLY A 110 -3.19 24.09 -28.75
CA GLY A 110 -3.60 24.93 -27.61
C GLY A 110 -5.00 25.55 -27.77
N PRO A 111 -5.27 26.41 -28.77
CA PRO A 111 -6.57 27.05 -28.93
C PRO A 111 -7.76 26.10 -29.11
N ALA A 112 -7.57 24.98 -29.82
CA ALA A 112 -8.63 23.98 -30.03
C ALA A 112 -8.96 23.22 -28.74
N ILE A 113 -7.96 22.96 -27.89
CA ILE A 113 -8.14 22.29 -26.60
C ILE A 113 -8.69 23.26 -25.55
N THR A 114 -8.27 24.51 -25.54
CA THR A 114 -8.91 25.55 -24.71
C THR A 114 -10.37 25.70 -25.10
N MET A 115 -10.70 25.77 -26.40
CA MET A 115 -12.09 25.79 -26.88
C MET A 115 -12.90 24.59 -26.36
N LEU A 116 -12.33 23.38 -26.41
CA LEU A 116 -12.96 22.18 -25.87
C LEU A 116 -13.24 22.32 -24.37
N LYS A 117 -12.25 22.74 -23.58
CA LYS A 117 -12.41 22.89 -22.13
C LYS A 117 -13.41 23.99 -21.76
N VAL A 118 -13.41 25.12 -22.47
CA VAL A 118 -14.41 26.19 -22.30
C VAL A 118 -15.80 25.64 -22.55
N LEU A 119 -16.02 24.95 -23.68
CA LEU A 119 -17.31 24.35 -23.99
C LEU A 119 -17.73 23.30 -22.96
N LEU A 120 -16.81 22.51 -22.40
CA LEU A 120 -17.12 21.55 -21.32
C LEU A 120 -17.50 22.22 -19.99
N CYS A 121 -17.12 23.48 -19.79
CA CYS A 121 -17.47 24.25 -18.61
C CYS A 121 -18.72 25.11 -18.81
N SER A 122 -19.15 25.35 -20.05
CA SER A 122 -20.34 26.13 -20.36
C SER A 122 -21.62 25.33 -20.21
N ASP A 123 -22.71 26.02 -19.88
CA ASP A 123 -24.05 25.43 -19.82
C ASP A 123 -24.44 24.77 -21.15
N ASP A 124 -25.06 23.59 -21.07
CA ASP A 124 -25.46 22.78 -22.22
C ASP A 124 -24.32 22.52 -23.23
N ARG A 125 -23.08 22.59 -22.74
CA ARG A 125 -21.85 22.50 -23.50
C ARG A 125 -21.77 23.47 -24.68
N ARG A 126 -22.33 24.66 -24.53
CA ARG A 126 -22.55 25.64 -25.60
C ARG A 126 -21.94 27.00 -25.25
N ALA A 127 -21.27 27.62 -26.22
CA ALA A 127 -20.75 28.97 -26.09
C ALA A 127 -20.91 29.77 -27.41
N SER A 128 -21.10 31.09 -27.28
CA SER A 128 -21.13 32.01 -28.42
C SER A 128 -19.71 32.23 -28.98
N ARG A 129 -19.60 32.70 -30.22
CA ARG A 129 -18.29 33.05 -30.80
C ARG A 129 -17.55 34.11 -29.99
N ASP A 130 -18.25 35.15 -29.57
CA ASP A 130 -17.64 36.27 -28.84
C ASP A 130 -17.07 35.82 -27.49
N MET A 131 -17.78 34.93 -26.79
CA MET A 131 -17.31 34.33 -25.54
C MET A 131 -16.06 33.48 -25.79
N LEU A 132 -16.09 32.62 -26.82
CA LEU A 132 -14.94 31.77 -27.15
C LEU A 132 -13.71 32.58 -27.55
N ILE A 133 -13.88 33.69 -28.29
CA ILE A 133 -12.76 34.56 -28.66
C ILE A 133 -12.16 35.21 -27.42
N GLU A 134 -12.99 35.73 -26.52
CA GLU A 134 -12.53 36.40 -25.30
C GLU A 134 -11.76 35.44 -24.37
N GLU A 135 -12.30 34.23 -24.13
CA GLU A 135 -11.72 33.27 -23.21
C GLU A 135 -10.45 32.59 -23.78
N ILE A 136 -10.36 32.39 -25.10
CA ILE A 136 -9.19 31.75 -25.73
C ILE A 136 -8.07 32.77 -25.98
N TRP A 137 -8.41 34.03 -26.29
CA TRP A 137 -7.47 35.10 -26.61
C TRP A 137 -7.80 36.41 -25.86
N PRO A 138 -7.59 36.47 -24.53
CA PRO A 138 -7.93 37.64 -23.73
C PRO A 138 -7.16 38.89 -24.19
N GLY A 139 -7.85 40.03 -24.26
CA GLY A 139 -7.24 41.33 -24.58
C GLY A 139 -6.80 41.54 -26.04
N LYS A 140 -7.20 40.65 -26.97
CA LYS A 140 -6.86 40.75 -28.41
C LYS A 140 -8.01 41.22 -29.31
N ARG A 141 -9.11 41.73 -28.76
CA ARG A 141 -10.14 42.43 -29.54
C ARG A 141 -9.50 43.64 -30.25
N GLY A 142 -9.35 43.56 -31.58
CA GLY A 142 -8.81 44.65 -32.42
C GLY A 142 -7.30 44.63 -32.69
N SER A 143 -6.55 43.63 -32.19
CA SER A 143 -5.16 43.39 -32.64
C SER A 143 -5.18 42.68 -34.01
N ALA A 144 -4.18 42.91 -34.87
CA ALA A 144 -4.05 42.44 -36.28
C ALA A 144 -4.09 40.90 -36.53
N ILE A 145 -4.56 40.11 -35.58
CA ILE A 145 -4.84 38.68 -35.72
C ILE A 145 -6.35 38.57 -35.99
N ASN A 146 -6.73 38.02 -37.14
CA ASN A 146 -8.14 37.73 -37.44
C ASN A 146 -8.66 36.64 -36.48
N SER A 147 -9.12 37.03 -35.29
CA SER A 147 -9.59 36.13 -34.23
C SER A 147 -10.72 35.22 -34.71
N ASP A 148 -11.57 35.67 -35.63
CA ASP A 148 -12.57 34.84 -36.30
C ASP A 148 -11.96 33.71 -37.13
N HIS A 149 -10.93 34.00 -37.92
CA HIS A 149 -10.21 32.97 -38.68
C HIS A 149 -9.46 32.01 -37.75
N ALA A 150 -8.89 32.51 -36.64
CA ALA A 150 -8.26 31.68 -35.63
C ALA A 150 -9.27 30.76 -34.92
N LEU A 151 -10.47 31.26 -34.59
CA LEU A 151 -11.56 30.47 -34.02
C LEU A 151 -12.05 29.40 -35.00
N HIS A 152 -12.24 29.74 -36.28
CA HIS A 152 -12.61 28.77 -37.30
C HIS A 152 -11.54 27.69 -37.50
N SER A 153 -10.26 28.07 -37.44
CA SER A 153 -9.14 27.13 -37.49
C SER A 153 -9.13 26.20 -36.27
N ALA A 154 -9.31 26.75 -35.07
CA ALA A 154 -9.43 25.97 -33.83
C ALA A 154 -10.61 25.00 -33.86
N ALA A 155 -11.79 25.47 -34.32
CA ALA A 155 -12.96 24.63 -34.51
C ALA A 155 -12.72 23.53 -35.55
N SER A 156 -12.06 23.84 -36.68
CA SER A 156 -11.70 22.85 -37.70
C SER A 156 -10.82 21.74 -37.13
N VAL A 157 -9.76 22.12 -36.40
CA VAL A 157 -8.89 21.17 -35.69
C VAL A 157 -9.69 20.36 -34.68
N LEU A 158 -10.56 20.98 -33.89
CA LEU A 158 -11.37 20.29 -32.90
C LEU A 158 -12.33 19.27 -33.56
N ARG A 159 -12.90 19.57 -34.73
CA ARG A 159 -13.69 18.59 -35.53
C ARG A 159 -12.85 17.42 -36.03
N THR A 160 -11.55 17.60 -36.20
CA THR A 160 -10.66 16.48 -36.53
C THR A 160 -10.44 15.53 -35.37
N ILE A 161 -10.39 16.08 -34.17
CA ILE A 161 -10.23 15.32 -32.93
C ILE A 161 -11.57 14.68 -32.55
N LEU A 162 -12.65 15.45 -32.56
CA LEU A 162 -13.97 15.05 -32.08
C LEU A 162 -14.89 14.57 -33.21
N ARG A 163 -14.70 13.32 -33.63
CA ARG A 163 -15.48 12.67 -34.70
C ARG A 163 -15.85 11.23 -34.38
N THR A 164 -17.01 10.78 -34.86
CA THR A 164 -17.42 9.36 -34.78
C THR A 164 -16.62 8.49 -35.75
N ALA A 165 -16.75 7.17 -35.64
CA ALA A 165 -16.17 6.23 -36.60
C ALA A 165 -16.68 6.47 -38.04
N GLY A 166 -17.92 6.92 -38.19
CA GLY A 166 -18.53 7.33 -39.47
C GLY A 166 -18.17 8.75 -39.92
N GLY A 167 -17.20 9.41 -39.27
CA GLY A 167 -16.71 10.73 -39.67
C GLY A 167 -17.59 11.92 -39.26
N LYS A 168 -18.72 11.70 -38.57
CA LYS A 168 -19.60 12.77 -38.08
C LYS A 168 -18.89 13.57 -36.98
N SER A 169 -18.86 14.89 -37.11
CA SER A 169 -18.33 15.81 -36.08
C SER A 169 -19.21 15.80 -34.83
N LEU A 170 -18.56 15.76 -33.65
CA LEU A 170 -19.21 15.94 -32.34
C LEU A 170 -19.14 17.40 -31.85
N LEU A 171 -18.61 18.31 -32.68
CA LEU A 171 -18.73 19.75 -32.51
C LEU A 171 -19.78 20.29 -33.49
N LEU A 172 -20.88 20.79 -32.95
CA LEU A 172 -22.04 21.30 -33.67
C LEU A 172 -21.97 22.82 -33.78
N ASN A 173 -22.45 23.37 -34.90
CA ASN A 173 -22.69 24.81 -35.00
C ASN A 173 -24.05 25.11 -34.36
N THR A 174 -24.12 26.20 -33.61
CA THR A 174 -25.39 26.73 -33.11
C THR A 174 -25.67 28.06 -33.78
N SER A 175 -26.93 28.26 -34.17
CA SER A 175 -27.46 29.53 -34.69
C SER A 175 -28.76 29.82 -33.94
N GLY A 176 -28.85 30.97 -33.28
CA GLY A 176 -30.03 31.38 -32.52
C GLY A 176 -30.11 32.89 -32.34
N SER A 177 -31.05 33.36 -31.52
CA SER A 177 -31.25 34.79 -31.19
C SER A 177 -29.99 35.48 -30.64
N ASP A 178 -29.15 34.71 -29.95
CA ASP A 178 -27.96 35.21 -29.24
C ASP A 178 -26.69 35.15 -30.10
N GLY A 179 -26.84 34.95 -31.42
CA GLY A 179 -25.76 34.87 -32.39
C GLY A 179 -25.34 33.44 -32.76
N SER A 180 -24.23 33.36 -33.50
CA SER A 180 -23.64 32.08 -33.93
C SER A 180 -22.61 31.59 -32.91
N GLY A 181 -22.51 30.27 -32.75
CA GLY A 181 -21.65 29.66 -31.73
C GLY A 181 -21.36 28.19 -31.97
N TYR A 182 -20.85 27.52 -30.95
CA TYR A 182 -20.49 26.11 -30.99
C TYR A 182 -21.10 25.37 -29.80
N LYS A 183 -21.46 24.10 -30.01
CA LYS A 183 -21.96 23.20 -28.97
C LYS A 183 -21.33 21.82 -29.12
N LEU A 184 -20.94 21.19 -28.01
CA LEU A 184 -20.51 19.79 -28.03
C LEU A 184 -21.72 18.85 -28.08
N ALA A 185 -21.54 17.69 -28.70
CA ALA A 185 -22.55 16.63 -28.65
C ALA A 185 -22.89 16.24 -27.20
N ASP A 186 -24.07 15.64 -27.02
CA ASP A 186 -24.57 15.21 -25.73
C ASP A 186 -23.71 14.12 -25.07
N GLN A 187 -24.04 13.80 -23.81
CA GLN A 187 -23.36 12.77 -23.02
C GLN A 187 -23.48 11.35 -23.62
N GLN A 188 -24.44 11.12 -24.52
CA GLN A 188 -24.63 9.82 -25.18
C GLN A 188 -23.60 9.60 -26.29
N GLN A 189 -23.20 10.66 -27.01
CA GLN A 189 -22.21 10.59 -28.09
C GLN A 189 -20.80 11.00 -27.66
N LEU A 190 -20.70 11.98 -26.75
CA LEU A 190 -19.45 12.49 -26.19
C LEU A 190 -19.52 12.39 -24.67
N TRP A 191 -19.04 11.29 -24.11
CA TRP A 191 -19.12 11.09 -22.67
C TRP A 191 -18.01 11.85 -21.94
N THR A 192 -18.37 12.52 -20.86
CA THR A 192 -17.43 13.20 -19.96
C THR A 192 -17.64 12.69 -18.53
N ASP A 193 -16.57 12.54 -17.77
CA ASP A 193 -16.65 12.13 -16.37
C ASP A 193 -17.48 13.08 -15.51
N MET A 194 -17.45 14.40 -15.77
CA MET A 194 -18.21 15.37 -14.97
C MET A 194 -19.71 15.38 -15.24
N ASP A 195 -20.13 15.30 -16.49
CA ASP A 195 -21.57 15.19 -16.76
C ASP A 195 -22.11 13.81 -16.33
N ALA A 196 -21.27 12.77 -16.31
CA ALA A 196 -21.64 11.49 -15.73
C ALA A 196 -21.79 11.61 -14.20
N PHE A 197 -20.86 12.30 -13.55
CA PHE A 197 -20.91 12.57 -12.12
C PHE A 197 -22.20 13.30 -11.73
N GLU A 198 -22.56 14.38 -12.43
CA GLU A 198 -23.80 15.12 -12.19
C GLU A 198 -25.05 14.26 -12.49
N SER A 199 -25.06 13.50 -13.58
CA SER A 199 -26.16 12.57 -13.89
C SER A 199 -26.38 11.56 -12.76
N TYR A 200 -25.30 10.95 -12.25
CA TYR A 200 -25.41 10.00 -11.14
C TYR A 200 -25.94 10.65 -9.86
N ILE A 201 -25.59 11.91 -9.58
CA ILE A 201 -26.17 12.65 -8.46
C ILE A 201 -27.66 12.86 -8.65
N SER A 202 -28.08 13.37 -9.82
CA SER A 202 -29.50 13.59 -10.12
C SER A 202 -30.31 12.29 -9.98
N GLU A 203 -29.79 11.18 -10.51
CA GLU A 203 -30.45 9.88 -10.40
C GLU A 203 -30.44 9.32 -8.98
N ALA A 204 -29.37 9.53 -8.22
CA ALA A 204 -29.32 9.11 -6.84
C ALA A 204 -30.37 9.85 -6.00
N VAL A 205 -30.57 11.14 -6.26
CA VAL A 205 -31.63 11.95 -5.65
C VAL A 205 -33.01 11.43 -6.04
N GLU A 206 -33.24 11.14 -7.32
CA GLU A 206 -34.51 10.58 -7.78
C GLU A 206 -34.76 9.17 -7.22
N ALA A 207 -33.73 8.33 -7.12
CA ALA A 207 -33.81 7.00 -6.53
C ALA A 207 -34.22 7.08 -5.05
N VAL A 208 -33.65 8.02 -4.28
CA VAL A 208 -34.08 8.28 -2.90
C VAL A 208 -35.55 8.71 -2.87
N ARG A 209 -35.99 9.61 -3.77
CA ARG A 209 -37.40 10.06 -3.83
C ARG A 209 -38.37 8.91 -4.10
N LEU A 210 -37.96 7.96 -4.93
CA LEU A 210 -38.76 6.79 -5.31
C LEU A 210 -38.61 5.61 -4.32
N GLY A 211 -37.81 5.74 -3.27
CA GLY A 211 -37.57 4.69 -2.28
C GLY A 211 -36.69 3.53 -2.80
N HIS A 212 -35.92 3.76 -3.85
CA HIS A 212 -34.98 2.79 -4.41
C HIS A 212 -33.59 2.88 -3.76
N ASP A 213 -32.79 1.82 -3.90
CA ASP A 213 -31.41 1.84 -3.41
C ASP A 213 -30.55 2.83 -4.21
N ALA A 214 -30.24 3.96 -3.59
CA ALA A 214 -29.41 5.01 -4.15
C ALA A 214 -27.90 4.82 -3.89
N LEU A 215 -27.51 3.87 -3.03
CA LEU A 215 -26.10 3.70 -2.64
C LEU A 215 -25.17 3.47 -3.84
N PRO A 216 -25.48 2.56 -4.79
CA PRO A 216 -24.61 2.34 -5.94
C PRO A 216 -24.43 3.58 -6.83
N LEU A 217 -25.43 4.45 -6.89
CA LEU A 217 -25.40 5.69 -7.69
C LEU A 217 -24.49 6.73 -7.01
N TRP A 218 -24.60 6.89 -5.69
CA TRP A 218 -23.71 7.76 -4.91
C TRP A 218 -22.26 7.28 -4.93
N GLU A 219 -22.02 5.97 -4.84
CA GLU A 219 -20.66 5.39 -4.93
C GLU A 219 -20.06 5.64 -6.32
N ALA A 220 -20.84 5.41 -7.40
CA ALA A 220 -20.42 5.67 -8.76
C ALA A 220 -20.07 7.15 -9.00
N ALA A 221 -20.91 8.07 -8.49
CA ALA A 221 -20.63 9.49 -8.54
C ALA A 221 -19.30 9.82 -7.83
N TYR A 222 -19.12 9.37 -6.59
CA TYR A 222 -17.92 9.69 -5.81
C TYR A 222 -16.63 9.21 -6.48
N GLN A 223 -16.65 8.03 -7.13
CA GLN A 223 -15.49 7.50 -7.85
C GLN A 223 -15.02 8.39 -9.01
N LEU A 224 -15.95 9.09 -9.69
CA LEU A 224 -15.63 9.97 -10.81
C LEU A 224 -14.99 11.30 -10.37
N ALA A 225 -15.27 11.75 -9.14
CA ALA A 225 -14.88 13.06 -8.63
C ALA A 225 -13.74 13.05 -7.59
N GLN A 226 -12.97 11.96 -7.46
CA GLN A 226 -11.89 11.85 -6.46
C GLN A 226 -10.72 12.80 -6.72
N ARG A 227 -10.44 13.08 -7.99
CA ARG A 227 -9.33 13.91 -8.43
C ARG A 227 -9.78 15.35 -8.71
N PRO A 228 -8.88 16.35 -8.65
CA PRO A 228 -9.22 17.73 -8.97
C PRO A 228 -9.63 17.86 -10.44
N PHE A 229 -10.70 18.63 -10.69
CA PHE A 229 -11.14 19.01 -12.03
C PHE A 229 -10.09 19.90 -12.71
N LEU A 230 -9.70 19.61 -13.95
CA LEU A 230 -8.74 20.40 -14.76
C LEU A 230 -7.59 21.01 -13.94
N PRO A 231 -6.67 20.19 -13.39
CA PRO A 231 -5.58 20.67 -12.54
C PRO A 231 -4.54 21.52 -13.29
N ASP A 232 -4.51 21.43 -14.62
CA ASP A 232 -3.62 22.26 -15.45
C ASP A 232 -4.19 23.67 -15.71
N ASP A 233 -5.47 23.90 -15.41
CA ASP A 233 -6.19 25.15 -15.70
C ASP A 233 -6.78 25.79 -14.42
N LEU A 234 -6.08 25.71 -13.29
CA LEU A 234 -6.58 26.13 -11.97
C LEU A 234 -7.00 27.60 -11.88
N TYR A 235 -6.41 28.47 -12.71
CA TYR A 235 -6.61 29.93 -12.66
C TYR A 235 -7.44 30.47 -13.83
N SER A 236 -7.91 29.61 -14.73
CA SER A 236 -8.71 30.03 -15.88
C SER A 236 -10.12 30.43 -15.41
N SER A 237 -10.57 31.62 -15.81
CA SER A 237 -11.90 32.21 -15.51
C SER A 237 -13.04 31.23 -15.80
N TRP A 238 -13.08 30.71 -17.02
CA TRP A 238 -14.10 29.78 -17.50
C TRP A 238 -14.17 28.45 -16.72
N SER A 239 -13.16 28.10 -15.92
CA SER A 239 -13.15 26.86 -15.14
C SER A 239 -13.66 27.04 -13.70
N GLN A 240 -13.68 28.26 -13.18
CA GLN A 240 -13.91 28.53 -11.75
C GLN A 240 -15.31 28.15 -11.30
N GLU A 241 -16.34 28.61 -12.02
CA GLU A 241 -17.73 28.35 -11.67
C GLU A 241 -18.04 26.85 -11.67
N ARG A 242 -17.67 26.16 -12.76
CA ARG A 242 -17.82 24.71 -12.88
C ARG A 242 -17.09 23.97 -11.76
N ARG A 243 -15.88 24.40 -11.41
CA ARG A 243 -15.08 23.82 -10.32
C ARG A 243 -15.78 23.95 -8.97
N GLU A 244 -16.35 25.10 -8.66
CA GLU A 244 -17.06 25.31 -7.39
C GLU A 244 -18.35 24.48 -7.31
N ILE A 245 -19.11 24.37 -8.40
CA ILE A 245 -20.27 23.47 -8.50
C ILE A 245 -19.85 22.02 -8.21
N LEU A 246 -18.78 21.56 -8.86
CA LEU A 246 -18.28 20.19 -8.70
C LEU A 246 -17.74 19.91 -7.28
N LYS A 247 -17.08 20.88 -6.65
CA LYS A 247 -16.67 20.78 -5.23
C LYS A 247 -17.90 20.64 -4.31
N GLY A 248 -18.94 21.45 -4.54
CA GLY A 248 -20.20 21.38 -3.81
C GLY A 248 -20.88 20.01 -3.96
N ASN A 249 -20.96 19.52 -5.19
CA ASN A 249 -21.53 18.21 -5.52
C ASN A 249 -20.74 17.04 -4.90
N ARG A 250 -19.40 17.12 -4.90
CA ARG A 250 -18.55 16.13 -4.23
C ARG A 250 -18.80 16.09 -2.73
N ARG A 251 -18.93 17.25 -2.10
CA ARG A 251 -19.29 17.36 -0.67
C ARG A 251 -20.66 16.73 -0.41
N LEU A 252 -21.65 16.98 -1.26
CA LEU A 252 -22.97 16.33 -1.18
C LEU A 252 -22.85 14.80 -1.25
N CYS A 253 -22.07 14.25 -2.19
CA CYS A 253 -21.85 12.80 -2.28
C CYS A 253 -21.27 12.22 -0.99
N VAL A 254 -20.24 12.85 -0.42
CA VAL A 254 -19.64 12.40 0.86
C VAL A 254 -20.68 12.37 1.97
N TYR A 255 -21.50 13.41 2.10
CA TYR A 255 -22.54 13.45 3.14
C TYR A 255 -23.61 12.39 2.94
N ARG A 256 -24.02 12.12 1.70
CA ARG A 256 -25.02 11.09 1.38
C ARG A 256 -24.48 9.69 1.60
N LEU A 257 -23.24 9.42 1.18
CA LEU A 257 -22.56 8.15 1.42
C LEU A 257 -22.35 7.89 2.91
N ALA A 258 -21.95 8.90 3.68
CA ALA A 258 -21.78 8.75 5.12
C ALA A 258 -23.07 8.30 5.81
N VAL A 259 -24.23 8.88 5.42
CA VAL A 259 -25.54 8.45 5.96
C VAL A 259 -25.87 7.02 5.54
N LEU A 260 -25.77 6.71 4.25
CA LEU A 260 -26.12 5.38 3.72
C LEU A 260 -25.20 4.27 4.24
N TYR A 261 -23.93 4.58 4.51
CA TYR A 261 -23.00 3.65 5.14
C TYR A 261 -23.31 3.46 6.62
N SER A 262 -23.59 4.53 7.37
CA SER A 262 -24.01 4.41 8.77
C SER A 262 -25.30 3.58 8.93
N GLU A 263 -26.28 3.76 8.04
CA GLU A 263 -27.53 2.97 8.03
C GLU A 263 -27.32 1.47 7.76
N ARG A 264 -26.19 1.10 7.13
CA ARG A 264 -25.83 -0.29 6.80
C ARG A 264 -24.73 -0.86 7.70
N ASP A 265 -24.47 -0.23 8.84
CA ASP A 265 -23.40 -0.60 9.78
C ASP A 265 -21.97 -0.56 9.16
N ARG A 266 -21.79 0.19 8.07
CA ARG A 266 -20.52 0.41 7.38
C ARG A 266 -19.81 1.67 7.92
N LYS A 267 -19.74 1.80 9.25
CA LYS A 267 -19.32 3.03 9.93
C LYS A 267 -17.87 3.45 9.63
N ASP A 268 -16.97 2.49 9.43
CA ASP A 268 -15.57 2.76 9.08
C ASP A 268 -15.43 3.52 7.75
N GLU A 269 -16.22 3.14 6.74
CA GLU A 269 -16.18 3.80 5.43
C GLU A 269 -16.77 5.21 5.49
N ALA A 270 -17.83 5.41 6.28
CA ALA A 270 -18.37 6.74 6.56
C ALA A 270 -17.32 7.63 7.24
N GLU A 271 -16.56 7.08 8.20
CA GLU A 271 -15.50 7.79 8.92
C GLU A 271 -14.38 8.22 7.97
N VAL A 272 -13.89 7.33 7.11
CA VAL A 272 -12.84 7.66 6.13
C VAL A 272 -13.27 8.83 5.23
N LEU A 273 -14.51 8.79 4.72
CA LEU A 273 -15.03 9.83 3.84
C LEU A 273 -15.16 11.18 4.54
N LEU A 274 -15.73 11.21 5.75
CA LEU A 274 -15.91 12.43 6.53
C LEU A 274 -14.58 13.01 7.01
N ARG A 275 -13.64 12.18 7.46
CA ARG A 275 -12.28 12.60 7.83
C ARG A 275 -11.52 13.18 6.66
N GLY A 276 -11.60 12.56 5.48
CA GLY A 276 -10.96 13.09 4.28
C GLY A 276 -11.50 14.47 3.91
N LEU A 277 -12.82 14.68 3.99
CA LEU A 277 -13.45 15.96 3.72
C LEU A 277 -13.08 17.03 4.76
N TRP A 278 -13.05 16.68 6.04
CA TRP A 278 -12.66 17.58 7.12
C TRP A 278 -11.16 17.92 7.08
N ALA A 279 -10.28 16.95 6.82
CA ALA A 279 -8.84 17.19 6.74
C ALA A 279 -8.45 18.13 5.59
N ALA A 280 -9.18 18.07 4.47
CA ALA A 280 -8.99 18.97 3.33
C ALA A 280 -9.47 20.40 3.61
N ASN A 281 -10.44 20.58 4.50
CA ASN A 281 -10.89 21.88 4.96
C ASN A 281 -11.31 21.83 6.44
N PRO A 282 -10.37 22.07 7.39
CA PRO A 282 -10.62 21.97 8.81
C PRO A 282 -11.63 22.97 9.36
N THR A 283 -12.04 23.99 8.59
CA THR A 283 -13.11 24.94 8.98
C THR A 283 -14.50 24.49 8.52
N ASN A 284 -14.62 23.30 7.90
CA ASN A 284 -15.89 22.71 7.51
C ASN A 284 -16.62 22.08 8.71
N GLU A 285 -17.40 22.91 9.39
CA GLU A 285 -18.18 22.54 10.58
C GLU A 285 -19.23 21.45 10.31
N ASP A 286 -19.79 21.37 9.11
CA ASP A 286 -20.78 20.33 8.74
C ASP A 286 -20.13 18.94 8.68
N ALA A 287 -18.94 18.85 8.09
CA ALA A 287 -18.17 17.61 8.04
C ALA A 287 -17.73 17.20 9.45
N LEU A 288 -17.27 18.18 10.25
CA LEU A 288 -16.94 17.97 11.66
C LEU A 288 -18.15 17.43 12.43
N CYS A 289 -19.32 18.09 12.39
CA CYS A 289 -20.48 17.69 13.17
C CYS A 289 -20.89 16.25 12.87
N ARG A 290 -20.91 15.86 11.59
CA ARG A 290 -21.23 14.48 11.17
C ARG A 290 -20.20 13.48 11.69
N LEU A 291 -18.92 13.84 11.65
CA LEU A 291 -17.84 13.00 12.16
C LEU A 291 -17.91 12.88 13.70
N MET A 292 -18.19 13.97 14.41
CA MET A 292 -18.37 13.99 15.87
C MET A 292 -19.54 13.11 16.30
N VAL A 293 -20.67 13.13 15.58
CA VAL A 293 -21.80 12.23 15.83
C VAL A 293 -21.37 10.78 15.63
N LEU A 294 -20.72 10.47 14.51
CA LEU A 294 -20.26 9.11 14.18
C LEU A 294 -19.28 8.57 15.23
N LEU A 295 -18.33 9.39 15.67
CA LEU A 295 -17.36 9.04 16.71
C LEU A 295 -18.02 8.88 18.08
N GLY A 296 -18.99 9.75 18.39
CA GLY A 296 -19.77 9.64 19.60
C GLY A 296 -20.60 8.35 19.65
N GLU A 297 -21.15 7.87 18.53
CA GLU A 297 -21.83 6.56 18.48
C GLU A 297 -20.87 5.40 18.74
N GLN A 298 -19.58 5.56 18.47
CA GLN A 298 -18.52 4.58 18.71
C GLN A 298 -17.84 4.75 20.09
N ALA A 299 -18.41 5.56 20.99
CA ALA A 299 -17.84 5.91 22.29
C ALA A 299 -16.45 6.58 22.23
N ARG A 300 -16.11 7.23 21.11
CA ARG A 300 -14.84 7.96 20.89
C ARG A 300 -15.03 9.47 21.13
N ASP A 301 -15.65 9.82 22.26
CA ASP A 301 -16.05 11.19 22.60
C ASP A 301 -14.85 12.15 22.70
N GLN A 302 -13.72 11.70 23.27
CA GLN A 302 -12.51 12.52 23.37
C GLN A 302 -11.95 12.89 22.00
N GLU A 303 -11.98 11.96 21.05
CA GLU A 303 -11.52 12.22 19.69
C GLU A 303 -12.44 13.20 18.95
N ALA A 304 -13.76 13.06 19.14
CA ALA A 304 -14.73 14.02 18.62
C ALA A 304 -14.46 15.44 19.13
N LEU A 305 -14.13 15.59 20.42
CA LEU A 305 -13.79 16.88 21.04
C LEU A 305 -12.45 17.45 20.54
N LEU A 306 -11.44 16.61 20.31
CA LEU A 306 -10.16 17.05 19.72
C LEU A 306 -10.34 17.62 18.30
N LEU A 307 -11.20 16.98 17.50
CA LEU A 307 -11.53 17.49 16.16
C LEU A 307 -12.29 18.81 16.23
N TYR A 308 -13.17 18.98 17.23
CA TYR A 308 -13.84 20.25 17.50
C TYR A 308 -12.84 21.35 17.86
N GLU A 309 -11.92 21.10 18.78
CA GLU A 309 -10.89 22.08 19.19
C GLU A 309 -9.97 22.47 18.03
N ARG A 310 -9.65 21.52 17.15
CA ARG A 310 -8.84 21.81 15.96
C ARG A 310 -9.60 22.65 14.94
N THR A 311 -10.89 22.42 14.79
CA THR A 311 -11.78 23.23 13.94
C THR A 311 -11.97 24.63 14.53
N GLU A 312 -12.11 24.74 15.84
CA GLU A 312 -12.21 26.02 16.54
C GLU A 312 -10.95 26.87 16.35
N ARG A 313 -9.77 26.27 16.46
CA ARG A 313 -8.49 26.94 16.14
C ARG A 313 -8.42 27.40 14.68
N ALA A 314 -8.77 26.54 13.74
CA ALA A 314 -8.76 26.89 12.32
C ALA A 314 -9.77 28.03 12.00
N LEU A 315 -10.92 28.07 12.68
CA LEU A 315 -11.88 29.17 12.54
C LEU A 315 -11.36 30.46 13.19
N ASP A 316 -10.69 30.38 14.33
CA ASP A 316 -10.13 31.54 15.03
C ASP A 316 -9.01 32.21 14.20
N GLU A 317 -8.20 31.42 13.50
CA GLU A 317 -7.21 31.90 12.52
C GLU A 317 -7.88 32.73 11.39
N GLU A 318 -9.07 32.33 10.95
CA GLU A 318 -9.91 33.08 10.00
C GLU A 318 -10.74 34.20 10.67
N ARG A 319 -10.54 34.47 11.97
CA ARG A 319 -11.33 35.41 12.81
C ARG A 319 -12.83 35.09 12.84
N ARG A 320 -13.17 33.81 12.77
CA ARG A 320 -14.52 33.25 12.87
C ARG A 320 -14.66 32.47 14.18
N ARG A 321 -15.90 32.19 14.57
CA ARG A 321 -16.22 31.35 15.73
C ARG A 321 -17.05 30.14 15.29
N PRO A 322 -16.96 28.99 15.99
CA PRO A 322 -17.81 27.86 15.70
C PRO A 322 -19.30 28.23 15.81
N ALA A 323 -20.08 27.73 14.88
CA ALA A 323 -21.53 27.87 14.85
C ALA A 323 -22.16 27.32 16.14
N ARG A 324 -23.32 27.88 16.51
CA ARG A 324 -24.05 27.49 17.71
C ARG A 324 -24.32 25.97 17.77
N GLN A 325 -24.72 25.37 16.65
CA GLN A 325 -25.03 23.94 16.57
C GLN A 325 -23.78 23.06 16.81
N THR A 326 -22.62 23.47 16.28
CA THR A 326 -21.33 22.80 16.50
C THR A 326 -20.93 22.84 17.97
N LYS A 327 -21.10 24.00 18.62
CA LYS A 327 -20.85 24.18 20.06
C LYS A 327 -21.80 23.32 20.90
N GLU A 328 -23.09 23.37 20.63
CA GLU A 328 -24.10 22.57 21.33
C GLU A 328 -23.84 21.07 21.20
N LEU A 329 -23.38 20.60 20.02
CA LEU A 329 -22.97 19.21 19.84
C LEU A 329 -21.73 18.86 20.68
N ALA A 330 -20.70 19.73 20.68
CA ALA A 330 -19.52 19.54 21.51
C ALA A 330 -19.88 19.49 23.01
N GLU A 331 -20.74 20.39 23.49
CA GLU A 331 -21.24 20.37 24.88
C GLU A 331 -22.03 19.10 25.19
N ARG A 332 -22.87 18.63 24.26
CA ARG A 332 -23.62 17.38 24.42
C ARG A 332 -22.69 16.17 24.54
N ILE A 333 -21.63 16.12 23.74
CA ILE A 333 -20.61 15.05 23.81
C ILE A 333 -19.82 15.17 25.13
N ARG A 334 -19.45 16.39 25.53
CA ARG A 334 -18.72 16.65 26.78
C ARG A 334 -19.52 16.28 28.03
N ASN A 335 -20.83 16.49 28.01
CA ASN A 335 -21.75 16.24 29.12
C ASN A 335 -22.47 14.89 29.02
N ARG A 336 -22.10 14.03 28.05
CA ARG A 336 -22.61 12.67 27.98
C ARG A 336 -22.13 11.93 29.23
N PRO A 337 -23.02 11.31 30.04
CA PRO A 337 -22.62 10.65 31.27
C PRO A 337 -21.60 9.56 30.94
N LEU A 338 -20.38 9.75 31.45
CA LEU A 338 -19.30 8.79 31.38
C LEU A 338 -19.79 7.48 32.02
N SER A 339 -19.94 6.43 31.21
CA SER A 339 -19.85 5.08 31.75
C SER A 339 -18.38 4.85 32.13
N LEU A 340 -18.02 5.29 33.33
CA LEU A 340 -16.73 5.14 34.04
C LEU A 340 -15.47 5.67 33.33
N ALA A 341 -15.09 6.92 33.61
CA ALA A 341 -13.69 7.39 33.78
C ALA A 341 -13.63 8.93 33.98
N THR A 342 -13.55 9.42 35.22
CA THR A 342 -13.50 10.88 35.51
C THR A 342 -12.28 11.32 36.35
N GLU A 343 -11.21 10.55 36.47
CA GLU A 343 -10.05 10.98 37.30
C GLU A 343 -8.83 11.52 36.53
N VAL A 344 -8.81 11.46 35.19
CA VAL A 344 -7.60 11.76 34.40
C VAL A 344 -7.42 13.25 34.06
N ARG A 345 -8.46 14.09 34.22
CA ARG A 345 -8.49 15.44 33.63
C ARG A 345 -7.58 16.50 34.27
N VAL A 346 -7.11 16.31 35.50
CA VAL A 346 -6.35 17.37 36.20
C VAL A 346 -4.83 17.23 35.97
N SER A 347 -4.32 16.02 35.69
CA SER A 347 -2.87 15.78 35.52
C SER A 347 -2.31 16.20 34.15
N LEU A 348 -3.17 16.31 33.12
CA LEU A 348 -2.74 16.55 31.74
C LEU A 348 -2.31 18.00 31.49
N GLN A 349 -2.85 18.99 32.21
CA GLN A 349 -2.51 20.40 31.98
C GLN A 349 -1.15 20.80 32.57
N GLU A 350 -0.70 20.15 33.64
CA GLU A 350 0.60 20.44 34.25
C GLU A 350 1.77 19.80 33.47
N GLN A 351 1.51 18.69 32.75
CA GLN A 351 2.54 17.97 32.01
C GLN A 351 2.82 18.55 30.60
N THR A 352 1.83 19.17 29.95
CA THR A 352 2.03 19.85 28.65
C THR A 352 2.92 21.09 28.76
N GLN A 353 2.89 21.77 29.91
CA GLN A 353 3.75 22.93 30.16
C GLN A 353 5.22 22.49 30.37
N ALA A 354 5.44 21.40 31.11
CA ALA A 354 6.79 20.84 31.34
C ALA A 354 7.44 20.26 30.06
N LEU A 355 6.64 19.67 29.16
CA LEU A 355 7.12 19.15 27.87
C LEU A 355 7.49 20.26 26.88
N ASN A 356 6.79 21.39 26.90
CA ASN A 356 7.13 22.54 26.06
C ASN A 356 8.42 23.24 26.52
N ASP A 357 8.64 23.33 27.82
CA ASP A 357 9.87 23.91 28.38
C ASP A 357 11.09 23.00 28.13
N ALA A 358 10.92 21.68 28.17
CA ALA A 358 11.96 20.71 27.84
C ALA A 358 12.32 20.68 26.33
N SER A 359 11.33 20.94 25.46
CA SER A 359 11.50 20.92 23.99
C SER A 359 12.35 22.08 23.48
N GLN A 360 12.35 23.23 24.18
CA GLN A 360 13.14 24.40 23.77
C GLN A 360 14.60 24.37 24.24
N GLN A 361 14.96 23.52 25.22
CA GLN A 361 16.33 23.42 25.72
C GLN A 361 17.17 22.30 25.08
N LEU A 362 16.54 21.35 24.37
CA LEU A 362 17.22 20.15 23.87
C LEU A 362 17.74 20.23 22.42
N PHE A 363 17.50 21.32 21.69
CA PHE A 363 17.94 21.45 20.30
C PHE A 363 19.43 21.77 20.07
N PRO A 364 20.21 22.33 21.02
CA PRO A 364 21.66 22.53 20.80
C PRO A 364 22.61 21.43 21.34
N LEU A 365 22.14 20.40 22.06
CA LEU A 365 23.03 19.40 22.69
C LEU A 365 23.32 18.16 21.82
N PHE A 366 22.71 18.03 20.65
CA PHE A 366 22.97 16.92 19.71
C PHE A 366 24.29 17.02 18.93
N LEU A 367 25.11 18.06 19.14
CA LEU A 367 26.35 18.27 18.37
C LEU A 367 27.66 18.26 19.16
N THR A 368 27.68 18.16 20.48
CA THR A 368 28.96 18.11 21.21
C THR A 368 28.88 17.30 22.51
N SER A 369 29.11 15.99 22.43
CA SER A 369 29.79 15.19 23.47
C SER A 369 29.86 13.71 23.07
N SER A 370 30.44 13.43 21.90
CA SER A 370 31.03 12.13 21.60
C SER A 370 32.54 12.19 21.79
N THR A 371 32.97 12.37 23.03
CA THR A 371 34.36 12.09 23.40
C THR A 371 34.35 11.36 24.72
N GLN A 372 34.91 10.16 24.70
CA GLN A 372 35.18 9.24 25.84
C GLN A 372 34.17 8.11 26.09
N ILE A 373 33.88 7.30 25.07
CA ILE A 373 33.92 5.82 25.21
C ILE A 373 34.54 5.25 23.92
N SER A 374 35.88 5.21 23.90
CA SER A 374 36.73 4.48 22.95
C SER A 374 37.13 3.19 23.68
N GLU A 375 37.15 1.98 23.13
CA GLU A 375 37.91 1.54 21.96
C GLU A 375 37.36 0.19 21.45
N LYS A 376 37.45 -0.05 20.13
CA LYS A 376 37.10 -1.26 19.36
C LYS A 376 35.64 -1.44 18.92
N VAL A 377 35.13 -0.53 18.10
CA VAL A 377 34.23 -0.90 16.99
C VAL A 377 34.65 -0.14 15.74
N SER A 378 34.88 -0.86 14.65
CA SER A 378 35.39 -0.36 13.38
C SER A 378 34.36 0.54 12.70
N GLN A 379 34.61 1.84 12.77
CA GLN A 379 34.37 2.90 11.79
C GLN A 379 33.31 2.64 10.69
N GLN A 380 32.08 3.09 10.95
CA GLN A 380 31.36 4.07 10.13
C GLN A 380 30.17 4.59 10.95
N PRO A 381 30.10 5.88 11.33
CA PRO A 381 28.93 6.43 11.99
C PRO A 381 27.72 6.32 11.04
N ILE A 382 26.59 5.82 11.55
CA ILE A 382 25.31 5.84 10.87
C ILE A 382 25.06 7.26 10.36
N PRO A 383 24.87 7.50 9.05
CA PRO A 383 24.33 8.76 8.61
C PRO A 383 22.85 8.78 9.05
N LEU A 384 22.58 9.37 10.22
CA LEU A 384 21.26 9.89 10.51
C LEU A 384 20.94 10.90 9.39
N PRO A 385 19.82 10.78 8.68
CA PRO A 385 19.52 11.70 7.60
C PRO A 385 19.47 13.13 8.14
N ALA A 386 20.18 14.02 7.44
CA ALA A 386 20.34 15.41 7.82
C ALA A 386 18.99 16.11 8.03
N THR A 387 18.83 16.75 9.19
CA THR A 387 17.90 17.84 9.51
C THR A 387 16.56 17.80 8.76
N PHE A 388 15.60 17.02 9.24
CA PHE A 388 14.19 17.21 8.92
C PHE A 388 13.54 18.13 9.95
N ALA A 389 12.60 18.97 9.51
CA ALA A 389 11.77 19.76 10.41
C ALA A 389 11.01 18.81 11.34
N VAL A 390 11.17 18.99 12.66
CA VAL A 390 10.53 18.19 13.74
C VAL A 390 9.03 18.03 13.52
N ASP A 391 8.39 19.05 12.93
CA ASP A 391 6.96 19.08 12.59
C ASP A 391 6.52 17.98 11.59
N SER A 392 7.43 17.49 10.75
CA SER A 392 7.15 16.40 9.79
C SER A 392 7.22 15.00 10.42
N ILE A 393 8.12 14.81 11.38
CA ILE A 393 8.38 13.55 12.09
C ILE A 393 7.26 13.25 13.09
N LEU A 394 6.73 14.29 13.75
CA LEU A 394 5.68 14.19 14.77
C LEU A 394 4.29 14.57 14.25
N SER A 395 4.13 14.70 12.93
CA SER A 395 2.80 14.89 12.35
C SER A 395 1.89 13.70 12.73
N PRO A 396 0.61 13.91 13.10
CA PRO A 396 -0.32 12.83 13.45
C PRO A 396 -0.55 11.81 12.32
N GLY A 397 -0.15 12.16 11.09
CA GLY A 397 -0.17 11.31 9.91
C GLY A 397 1.04 10.38 9.77
N SER A 398 2.10 10.56 10.55
CA SER A 398 3.29 9.71 10.49
C SER A 398 3.07 8.34 11.16
N LEU A 399 3.75 7.31 10.64
CA LEU A 399 3.70 5.97 11.22
C LEU A 399 4.29 5.94 12.63
N LEU A 400 5.38 6.68 12.88
CA LEU A 400 6.02 6.76 14.19
C LEU A 400 5.06 7.33 15.26
N ALA A 401 4.40 8.46 14.97
CA ALA A 401 3.46 9.07 15.91
C ALA A 401 2.29 8.13 16.25
N ARG A 402 1.74 7.42 15.26
CA ARG A 402 0.69 6.41 15.49
C ARG A 402 1.15 5.27 16.39
N VAL A 403 2.36 4.74 16.17
CA VAL A 403 2.91 3.67 17.03
C VAL A 403 3.15 4.16 18.45
N MET A 404 3.65 5.39 18.63
CA MET A 404 3.80 5.99 19.96
C MET A 404 2.44 6.14 20.68
N MET A 405 1.40 6.58 19.97
CA MET A 405 0.04 6.66 20.53
C MET A 405 -0.50 5.30 20.97
N LEU A 406 -0.29 4.25 20.17
CA LEU A 406 -0.74 2.89 20.52
C LEU A 406 -0.05 2.36 21.78
N MET A 407 1.22 2.73 22.01
CA MET A 407 1.95 2.35 23.21
C MET A 407 1.44 3.06 24.46
N ASP A 408 0.99 4.31 24.32
CA ASP A 408 0.48 5.15 25.41
C ASP A 408 -0.94 4.75 25.84
N GLN A 409 -1.79 4.33 24.89
CA GLN A 409 -3.19 3.94 25.13
C GLN A 409 -3.38 2.55 25.77
N ARG A 410 -2.32 1.89 26.23
CA ARG A 410 -2.41 0.53 26.80
C ARG A 410 -3.03 0.54 28.18
N GLN A 411 -4.11 -0.23 28.36
CA GLN A 411 -4.81 -0.37 29.64
C GLN A 411 -4.12 -1.29 30.66
N ASP A 412 -3.32 -2.27 30.20
CA ASP A 412 -2.55 -3.17 31.07
C ASP A 412 -1.08 -3.23 30.61
N HIS A 413 -0.19 -2.67 31.41
CA HIS A 413 1.18 -2.39 31.02
C HIS A 413 2.08 -3.65 30.96
N ALA A 414 1.73 -4.73 31.67
CA ALA A 414 2.58 -5.91 31.81
C ALA A 414 2.18 -7.11 30.91
N THR A 415 0.92 -7.21 30.50
CA THR A 415 0.38 -8.41 29.79
C THR A 415 0.00 -8.15 28.32
N SER A 416 0.05 -6.90 27.86
CA SER A 416 -0.52 -6.47 26.56
C SER A 416 0.49 -6.46 25.39
N CYS A 417 1.67 -7.06 25.53
CA CYS A 417 2.70 -6.99 24.47
C CYS A 417 2.24 -7.65 23.16
N GLU A 418 1.65 -8.85 23.20
CA GLU A 418 1.20 -9.56 21.99
C GLU A 418 0.10 -8.79 21.25
N ARG A 419 -0.86 -8.24 22.01
CA ARG A 419 -1.94 -7.41 21.44
C ARG A 419 -1.38 -6.14 20.83
N LEU A 420 -0.44 -5.48 21.51
CA LEU A 420 0.26 -4.31 20.98
C LEU A 420 1.01 -4.64 19.68
N GLN A 421 1.74 -5.75 19.63
CA GLN A 421 2.44 -6.19 18.43
C GLN A 421 1.47 -6.40 17.25
N SER A 422 0.32 -7.05 17.49
CA SER A 422 -0.72 -7.24 16.46
C SER A 422 -1.33 -5.92 15.97
N THR A 423 -1.58 -4.96 16.86
CA THR A 423 -2.11 -3.65 16.46
C THR A 423 -1.08 -2.83 15.69
N ILE A 424 0.18 -2.84 16.12
CA ILE A 424 1.28 -2.16 15.40
C ILE A 424 1.47 -2.78 14.01
N ASP A 425 1.45 -4.11 13.90
CA ASP A 425 1.58 -4.83 12.63
C ASP A 425 0.53 -4.36 11.61
N LYS A 426 -0.75 -4.35 12.01
CA LYS A 426 -1.85 -3.85 11.18
C LYS A 426 -1.68 -2.40 10.77
N GLU A 427 -1.16 -1.54 11.66
CA GLU A 427 -0.91 -0.13 11.31
C GLU A 427 0.26 0.05 10.33
N ILE A 428 1.31 -0.78 10.42
CA ILE A 428 2.39 -0.79 9.42
C ILE A 428 1.84 -1.25 8.06
N GLU A 429 1.03 -2.31 8.03
CA GLU A 429 0.41 -2.79 6.78
C GLU A 429 -0.55 -1.78 6.17
N ARG A 430 -1.35 -1.10 7.00
CA ARG A 430 -2.22 -0.01 6.58
C ARG A 430 -1.43 1.15 6.01
N PHE A 431 -0.31 1.51 6.65
CA PHE A 431 0.61 2.53 6.14
C PHE A 431 1.20 2.14 4.78
N ASP A 432 1.59 0.89 4.61
CA ASP A 432 2.10 0.37 3.33
C ASP A 432 1.05 0.41 2.23
N PHE A 433 -0.18 0.03 2.54
CA PHE A 433 -1.31 0.13 1.62
C PHE A 433 -1.60 1.58 1.20
N MET A 434 -1.59 2.53 2.15
CA MET A 434 -1.78 3.95 1.86
C MET A 434 -0.65 4.50 0.96
N LYS A 435 0.61 4.15 1.25
CA LYS A 435 1.76 4.60 0.46
C LYS A 435 1.78 4.02 -0.96
N GLN A 436 1.30 2.79 -1.13
CA GLN A 436 1.14 2.18 -2.46
C GLN A 436 0.07 2.87 -3.31
N GLN A 437 -0.96 3.47 -2.69
CA GLN A 437 -2.02 4.19 -3.39
C GLN A 437 -1.69 5.66 -3.71
N HIS A 438 -0.78 6.27 -2.94
CA HIS A 438 -0.41 7.68 -3.03
C HIS A 438 1.12 7.88 -2.96
N PRO A 439 1.86 7.67 -4.05
CA PRO A 439 3.34 7.66 -4.03
C PRO A 439 4.03 9.04 -4.10
N THR A 440 3.30 10.16 -4.18
CA THR A 440 3.85 11.50 -4.56
C THR A 440 4.07 12.50 -3.42
N ASP A 441 4.10 12.06 -2.14
CA ASP A 441 4.36 13.00 -1.04
C ASP A 441 5.87 13.11 -0.74
N GLU A 442 6.53 14.12 -1.32
CA GLU A 442 7.94 14.46 -1.08
C GLU A 442 8.24 14.90 0.37
N LEU A 443 7.22 15.01 1.24
CA LEU A 443 7.31 15.51 2.62
C LEU A 443 7.07 14.45 3.72
N ILE A 444 6.88 13.16 3.36
CA ILE A 444 6.64 12.08 4.33
C ILE A 444 7.87 11.17 4.44
N LEU A 445 8.32 10.89 5.67
CA LEU A 445 9.36 9.91 5.99
C LEU A 445 9.25 8.64 5.13
N SER A 446 10.40 8.15 4.64
CA SER A 446 10.39 6.90 3.89
C SER A 446 9.88 5.76 4.80
N ARG A 447 9.28 4.71 4.20
CA ARG A 447 8.78 3.55 4.97
C ARG A 447 9.90 2.95 5.80
N ARG A 448 11.09 2.89 5.20
CA ARG A 448 12.32 2.45 5.83
C ARG A 448 12.66 3.31 7.04
N ASP A 449 12.72 4.62 6.90
CA ASP A 449 13.15 5.51 7.99
C ASP A 449 12.18 5.48 9.16
N ALA A 450 10.88 5.40 8.89
CA ALA A 450 9.87 5.23 9.93
C ALA A 450 10.07 3.91 10.71
N LEU A 451 10.30 2.79 10.01
CA LEU A 451 10.55 1.49 10.66
C LEU A 451 11.86 1.49 11.45
N VAL A 452 12.92 2.12 10.94
CA VAL A 452 14.20 2.25 11.66
C VAL A 452 14.02 3.04 12.95
N MET A 453 13.25 4.14 12.92
CA MET A 453 12.96 4.91 14.13
C MET A 453 12.14 4.13 15.15
N ILE A 454 11.11 3.38 14.70
CA ILE A 454 10.32 2.52 15.59
C ILE A 454 11.19 1.41 16.20
N ALA A 455 12.06 0.79 15.40
CA ALA A 455 13.02 -0.21 15.87
C ALA A 455 13.96 0.37 16.94
N GLY A 456 14.37 1.63 16.80
CA GLY A 456 15.27 2.33 17.72
C GLY A 456 14.66 2.81 19.04
N LEU A 457 13.34 2.72 19.25
CA LEU A 457 12.69 3.27 20.45
C LEU A 457 13.32 2.82 21.79
N PRO A 458 13.58 1.51 22.03
CA PRO A 458 14.17 1.05 23.30
C PRO A 458 15.50 1.71 23.65
N LEU A 459 16.31 2.05 22.64
CA LEU A 459 17.65 2.62 22.84
C LEU A 459 17.56 4.00 23.49
N SER A 460 16.59 4.81 23.07
CA SER A 460 16.36 6.15 23.61
C SER A 460 16.02 6.12 25.10
N LEU A 461 15.32 5.07 25.54
CA LEU A 461 14.92 4.86 26.91
C LEU A 461 16.08 4.30 27.76
N LEU A 462 16.88 3.38 27.21
CA LEU A 462 18.06 2.84 27.89
C LEU A 462 19.12 3.89 28.19
N LEU A 463 19.29 4.90 27.33
CA LEU A 463 20.19 6.04 27.59
C LEU A 463 19.77 6.84 28.82
N LYS A 464 18.47 6.90 29.16
CA LYS A 464 17.97 7.58 30.37
C LYS A 464 18.25 6.77 31.66
N VAL A 465 18.25 5.43 31.59
CA VAL A 465 18.50 4.55 32.76
C VAL A 465 19.90 4.66 33.30
N GLN A 466 20.89 5.00 32.47
CA GLN A 466 22.26 5.18 32.94
C GLN A 466 22.38 6.29 34.00
N GLN A 467 21.33 7.09 34.20
CA GLN A 467 21.26 8.23 35.12
C GLN A 467 20.25 8.04 36.28
N GLU A 468 19.34 7.05 36.23
CA GLU A 468 18.25 6.87 37.22
C GLU A 468 17.95 5.38 37.55
N PRO A 469 17.47 5.05 38.78
CA PRO A 469 17.17 3.68 39.17
C PRO A 469 15.97 3.09 38.41
N MET A 470 16.04 1.78 38.12
CA MET A 470 14.97 1.02 37.46
C MET A 470 13.65 1.04 38.26
N THR A 471 12.65 1.75 37.75
CA THR A 471 11.29 1.80 38.33
C THR A 471 10.35 0.79 37.64
N ALA A 472 9.20 0.51 38.26
CA ALA A 472 8.16 -0.33 37.64
C ALA A 472 7.60 0.29 36.35
N LEU A 473 7.38 1.61 36.36
CA LEU A 473 6.93 2.38 35.19
C LEU A 473 7.92 2.26 34.02
N PHE A 474 9.22 2.29 34.33
CA PHE A 474 10.27 2.08 33.33
C PHE A 474 10.18 0.71 32.65
N ALA A 475 9.99 -0.37 33.42
CA ALA A 475 9.93 -1.71 32.87
C ALA A 475 8.71 -1.89 31.94
N ASP A 476 7.59 -1.28 32.30
CA ASP A 476 6.35 -1.27 31.53
C ASP A 476 6.49 -0.52 30.18
N ASP A 477 7.18 0.62 30.16
CA ASP A 477 7.51 1.37 28.95
C ASP A 477 8.56 0.67 28.09
N PHE A 478 9.57 0.07 28.72
CA PHE A 478 10.62 -0.66 28.03
C PHE A 478 10.09 -1.87 27.29
N LEU A 479 9.20 -2.66 27.91
CA LEU A 479 8.56 -3.80 27.24
C LEU A 479 7.70 -3.36 26.06
N ALA A 480 7.02 -2.23 26.17
CA ALA A 480 6.26 -1.62 25.07
C ALA A 480 7.12 -1.29 23.86
N GLN A 481 8.23 -0.62 24.14
CA GLN A 481 9.18 -0.21 23.12
C GLN A 481 9.84 -1.42 22.49
N CYS A 482 10.14 -2.46 23.27
CA CYS A 482 10.64 -3.73 22.76
C CYS A 482 9.61 -4.41 21.85
N ALA A 483 8.33 -4.44 22.23
CA ALA A 483 7.25 -4.97 21.40
C ALA A 483 7.15 -4.24 20.05
N ALA A 484 7.12 -2.90 20.07
CA ALA A 484 7.13 -2.08 18.86
C ALA A 484 8.39 -2.30 18.01
N SER A 485 9.55 -2.36 18.67
CA SER A 485 10.85 -2.56 18.03
C SER A 485 10.93 -3.91 17.32
N ILE A 486 10.56 -5.00 18.00
CA ILE A 486 10.57 -6.35 17.42
C ILE A 486 9.59 -6.44 16.25
N THR A 487 8.40 -5.84 16.34
CA THR A 487 7.45 -5.78 15.22
C THR A 487 8.05 -5.05 14.02
N ALA A 488 8.67 -3.88 14.23
CA ALA A 488 9.36 -3.17 13.16
C ALA A 488 10.54 -3.96 12.59
N CYS A 489 11.28 -4.69 13.43
CA CYS A 489 12.39 -5.56 13.01
C CYS A 489 11.91 -6.66 12.06
N TRP A 490 10.79 -7.34 12.34
CA TRP A 490 10.20 -8.31 11.42
C TRP A 490 9.88 -7.68 10.05
N HIS A 491 9.34 -6.46 10.02
CA HIS A 491 9.08 -5.73 8.78
C HIS A 491 10.34 -5.29 8.03
N LEU A 492 11.40 -4.91 8.75
CA LEU A 492 12.72 -4.59 8.17
C LEU A 492 13.40 -5.84 7.59
N MET A 493 13.22 -7.00 8.25
CA MET A 493 13.73 -8.30 7.78
C MET A 493 13.04 -8.78 6.49
N ARG A 494 11.84 -8.29 6.15
CA ARG A 494 11.22 -8.52 4.83
C ARG A 494 11.89 -7.72 3.71
N GLY A 495 12.58 -6.63 4.06
CA GLY A 495 13.37 -5.78 3.16
C GLY A 495 14.84 -6.19 3.08
N SER A 496 15.74 -5.21 2.92
CA SER A 496 17.20 -5.40 2.78
C SER A 496 18.01 -4.81 3.96
N GLN A 497 17.38 -4.49 5.09
CA GLN A 497 17.99 -3.76 6.20
C GLN A 497 18.48 -4.68 7.34
N LEU A 498 19.20 -5.76 7.02
CA LEU A 498 19.63 -6.76 8.01
C LEU A 498 20.57 -6.17 9.09
N SER A 499 21.49 -5.30 8.71
CA SER A 499 22.48 -4.71 9.64
C SER A 499 21.83 -3.84 10.72
N VAL A 500 20.79 -3.07 10.37
CA VAL A 500 20.09 -2.19 11.32
C VAL A 500 19.36 -3.00 12.39
N VAL A 501 18.69 -4.09 11.98
CA VAL A 501 17.96 -4.97 12.91
C VAL A 501 18.92 -5.58 13.93
N GLU A 502 20.10 -6.00 13.47
CA GLU A 502 21.09 -6.61 14.35
C GLU A 502 21.66 -5.65 15.40
N GLU A 503 22.00 -4.43 14.99
CA GLU A 503 22.51 -3.40 15.89
C GLU A 503 21.47 -3.04 16.95
N VAL A 504 20.23 -2.83 16.51
CA VAL A 504 19.09 -2.52 17.39
C VAL A 504 18.87 -3.65 18.41
N LEU A 505 18.73 -4.91 17.97
CA LEU A 505 18.45 -6.04 18.87
C LEU A 505 19.59 -6.26 19.88
N SER A 506 20.84 -6.17 19.42
CA SER A 506 22.02 -6.39 20.27
C SER A 506 22.11 -5.37 21.42
N SER A 507 21.56 -4.17 21.23
CA SER A 507 21.62 -3.10 22.22
C SER A 507 20.72 -3.32 23.44
N TYR A 508 19.55 -3.97 23.28
CA TYR A 508 18.55 -4.06 24.35
C TYR A 508 18.19 -5.49 24.77
N LEU A 509 18.52 -6.51 23.98
CA LEU A 509 18.28 -7.91 24.35
C LEU A 509 18.86 -8.28 25.72
N PRO A 510 20.09 -7.87 26.11
CA PRO A 510 20.61 -8.16 27.45
C PRO A 510 19.72 -7.64 28.56
N MET A 511 19.18 -6.42 28.41
CA MET A 511 18.27 -5.83 29.40
C MET A 511 16.94 -6.60 29.46
N LEU A 512 16.42 -7.01 28.31
CA LEU A 512 15.21 -7.83 28.24
C LEU A 512 15.41 -9.18 28.95
N THR A 513 16.57 -9.83 28.78
CA THR A 513 16.89 -11.07 29.50
C THR A 513 17.08 -10.86 31.00
N ASN A 514 17.62 -9.71 31.42
CA ASN A 514 17.73 -9.38 32.84
C ASN A 514 16.33 -9.26 33.48
N LEU A 515 15.35 -8.69 32.77
CA LEU A 515 13.97 -8.61 33.26
C LEU A 515 13.30 -9.97 33.44
N VAL A 516 13.64 -10.96 32.60
CA VAL A 516 13.16 -12.35 32.77
C VAL A 516 13.60 -12.93 34.11
N GLN A 517 14.84 -12.66 34.51
CA GLN A 517 15.43 -13.17 35.75
C GLN A 517 14.98 -12.38 36.97
N ALA A 518 14.94 -11.05 36.86
CA ALA A 518 14.81 -10.14 37.99
C ALA A 518 13.37 -9.91 38.49
N SER A 519 12.34 -10.11 37.65
CA SER A 519 10.95 -9.76 38.00
C SER A 519 9.96 -10.88 37.72
N SER A 520 9.22 -11.33 38.75
CA SER A 520 8.13 -12.29 38.57
C SER A 520 6.94 -11.72 37.79
N LYS A 521 6.66 -10.41 37.93
CA LYS A 521 5.58 -9.71 37.23
C LYS A 521 5.81 -9.66 35.71
N TYR A 522 7.04 -9.37 35.29
CA TYR A 522 7.38 -9.14 33.88
C TYR A 522 7.97 -10.36 33.18
N ARG A 523 8.25 -11.44 33.92
CA ARG A 523 8.97 -12.63 33.44
C ARG A 523 8.43 -13.16 32.13
N LYS A 524 7.12 -13.43 32.04
CA LYS A 524 6.51 -14.06 30.86
C LYS A 524 6.55 -13.13 29.64
N ALA A 525 6.16 -11.87 29.80
CA ALA A 525 6.18 -10.89 28.70
C ALA A 525 7.60 -10.62 28.19
N ALA A 526 8.56 -10.45 29.09
CA ALA A 526 9.97 -10.30 28.74
C ALA A 526 10.51 -11.55 28.01
N ALA A 527 10.12 -12.75 28.46
CA ALA A 527 10.52 -14.01 27.82
C ALA A 527 9.89 -14.19 26.43
N SER A 528 8.63 -13.79 26.24
CA SER A 528 7.98 -13.79 24.92
C SER A 528 8.72 -12.89 23.92
N LEU A 529 9.07 -11.67 24.34
CA LEU A 529 9.82 -10.74 23.50
C LEU A 529 11.27 -11.21 23.28
N ALA A 530 11.93 -11.76 24.31
CA ALA A 530 13.29 -12.30 24.19
C ALA A 530 13.34 -13.47 23.22
N THR A 531 12.34 -14.35 23.25
CA THR A 531 12.19 -15.44 22.27
C THR A 531 12.22 -14.89 20.85
N GLN A 532 11.37 -13.89 20.55
CA GLN A 532 11.28 -13.31 19.22
C GLN A 532 12.59 -12.62 18.81
N GLY A 533 13.21 -11.84 19.70
CA GLY A 533 14.47 -11.16 19.42
C GLY A 533 15.65 -12.13 19.20
N TYR A 534 15.75 -13.21 19.97
CA TYR A 534 16.76 -14.24 19.73
C TYR A 534 16.50 -15.03 18.44
N ARG A 535 15.24 -15.27 18.05
CA ARG A 535 14.93 -15.83 16.72
C ARG A 535 15.41 -14.92 15.60
N LEU A 536 15.13 -13.62 15.68
CA LEU A 536 15.62 -12.63 14.72
C LEU A 536 17.15 -12.62 14.64
N ASN A 537 17.84 -12.59 15.79
CA ASN A 537 19.31 -12.67 15.84
C ASN A 537 19.85 -13.99 15.26
N GLY A 538 19.17 -15.12 15.47
CA GLY A 538 19.56 -16.40 14.87
C GLY A 538 19.45 -16.39 13.34
N ILE A 539 18.38 -15.79 12.81
CA ILE A 539 18.21 -15.59 11.35
C ILE A 539 19.32 -14.67 10.81
N LEU A 540 19.66 -13.58 11.51
CA LEU A 540 20.75 -12.69 11.12
C LEU A 540 22.11 -13.39 11.12
N ALA A 541 22.41 -14.17 12.18
CA ALA A 541 23.63 -14.97 12.28
C ALA A 541 23.73 -16.00 11.14
N LEU A 542 22.60 -16.60 10.74
CA LEU A 542 22.53 -17.46 9.57
C LEU A 542 22.94 -16.72 8.29
N HIS A 543 22.41 -15.52 8.04
CA HIS A 543 22.76 -14.73 6.85
C HIS A 543 24.24 -14.33 6.80
N ARG A 544 24.92 -14.27 7.95
CA ARG A 544 26.39 -14.10 8.07
C ARG A 544 27.18 -15.41 8.01
N ASN A 545 26.49 -16.53 7.78
CA ASN A 545 27.07 -17.87 7.80
C ASN A 545 27.73 -18.25 9.14
N ASN A 546 27.29 -17.63 10.25
CA ASN A 546 27.81 -17.89 11.59
C ASN A 546 26.93 -18.93 12.30
N PHE A 547 27.12 -20.21 11.95
CA PHE A 547 26.33 -21.32 12.47
C PHE A 547 26.38 -21.46 13.99
N ARG A 548 27.53 -21.16 14.62
CA ARG A 548 27.67 -21.24 16.07
C ARG A 548 26.81 -20.19 16.78
N ALA A 549 26.86 -18.93 16.33
CA ALA A 549 26.04 -17.87 16.92
C ALA A 549 24.55 -18.11 16.66
N ARG A 550 24.20 -18.61 15.46
CA ARG A 550 22.84 -19.04 15.11
C ARG A 550 22.30 -20.07 16.10
N ASP A 551 23.05 -21.15 16.33
CA ASP A 551 22.60 -22.24 17.20
C ASP A 551 22.41 -21.77 18.65
N VAL A 552 23.33 -20.93 19.16
CA VAL A 552 23.18 -20.32 20.48
C VAL A 552 21.91 -19.47 20.55
N CYS A 553 21.66 -18.61 19.57
CA CYS A 553 20.47 -17.76 19.54
C CYS A 553 19.18 -18.60 19.50
N PHE A 554 19.11 -19.63 18.64
CA PHE A 554 17.91 -20.48 18.56
C PHE A 554 17.70 -21.33 19.81
N GLN A 555 18.77 -21.80 20.46
CA GLN A 555 18.67 -22.46 21.77
C GLN A 555 18.14 -21.52 22.84
N GLN A 556 18.63 -20.28 22.89
CA GLN A 556 18.11 -19.26 23.79
C GLN A 556 16.64 -18.95 23.51
N ALA A 557 16.24 -18.86 22.24
CA ALA A 557 14.84 -18.69 21.89
C ALA A 557 13.95 -19.82 22.45
N VAL A 558 14.37 -21.09 22.30
CA VAL A 558 13.63 -22.24 22.85
C VAL A 558 13.54 -22.18 24.38
N GLN A 559 14.63 -21.79 25.06
CA GLN A 559 14.62 -21.65 26.52
C GLN A 559 13.67 -20.55 27.00
N TYR A 560 13.69 -19.39 26.33
CA TYR A 560 12.80 -18.30 26.71
C TYR A 560 11.34 -18.57 26.34
N SER A 561 11.05 -19.33 25.29
CA SER A 561 9.66 -19.68 24.96
C SER A 561 9.04 -20.65 25.97
N GLU A 562 9.85 -21.53 26.58
CA GLU A 562 9.41 -22.37 27.71
C GLU A 562 9.03 -21.50 28.92
N ILE A 563 9.81 -20.45 29.21
CA ILE A 563 9.51 -19.50 30.30
C ILE A 563 8.30 -18.63 29.99
N ALA A 564 8.10 -18.28 28.71
CA ALA A 564 6.95 -17.51 28.25
C ALA A 564 5.63 -18.26 28.38
N GLU A 565 5.67 -19.60 28.43
CA GLU A 565 4.50 -20.49 28.44
C GLU A 565 3.55 -20.21 27.25
N ASN A 566 4.11 -19.86 26.09
CA ASN A 566 3.36 -19.62 24.87
C ASN A 566 3.65 -20.74 23.84
N PRO A 567 2.69 -21.66 23.58
CA PRO A 567 2.86 -22.77 22.64
C PRO A 567 3.25 -22.32 21.22
N SER A 568 2.70 -21.22 20.72
CA SER A 568 2.99 -20.71 19.38
C SER A 568 4.42 -20.21 19.25
N LEU A 569 4.93 -19.52 20.28
CA LEU A 569 6.33 -19.11 20.33
C LEU A 569 7.28 -20.31 20.50
N GLN A 570 6.89 -21.30 21.31
CA GLN A 570 7.66 -22.55 21.49
C GLN A 570 7.82 -23.30 20.17
N VAL A 571 6.72 -23.52 19.43
CA VAL A 571 6.77 -24.19 18.12
C VAL A 571 7.58 -23.37 17.12
N SER A 572 7.43 -22.05 17.08
CA SER A 572 8.22 -21.18 16.19
C SER A 572 9.72 -21.23 16.48
N ALA A 573 10.11 -21.30 17.76
CA ALA A 573 11.51 -21.42 18.18
C ALA A 573 12.09 -22.80 17.83
N LEU A 574 11.33 -23.88 18.05
CA LEU A 574 11.71 -25.24 17.67
C LEU A 574 11.90 -25.37 16.14
N ILE A 575 11.00 -24.78 15.35
CA ILE A 575 11.15 -24.76 13.89
C ILE A 575 12.44 -24.07 13.49
N SER A 576 12.73 -22.90 14.08
CA SER A 576 13.95 -22.14 13.78
C SER A 576 15.23 -22.92 14.13
N LEU A 577 15.22 -23.67 15.24
CA LEU A 577 16.32 -24.52 15.66
C LEU A 577 16.55 -25.72 14.71
N ALA A 578 15.48 -26.26 14.12
CA ALA A 578 15.54 -27.46 13.28
C ALA A 578 15.83 -27.16 11.80
N TYR A 579 15.33 -26.03 11.26
CA TYR A 579 15.30 -25.69 9.83
C TYR A 579 16.64 -25.83 9.09
N HIS A 580 17.75 -25.55 9.76
CA HIS A 580 19.09 -25.63 9.18
C HIS A 580 20.02 -26.59 9.92
N ASN A 581 19.43 -27.61 10.54
CA ASN A 581 20.18 -28.72 11.12
C ASN A 581 20.72 -29.61 10.00
N GLN A 582 22.00 -29.98 10.07
CA GLN A 582 22.64 -30.82 9.06
C GLN A 582 22.20 -32.28 9.15
N ASP A 583 21.60 -32.69 10.27
CA ASP A 583 21.11 -34.04 10.51
C ASP A 583 19.56 -34.07 10.44
N PRO A 584 18.97 -34.57 9.36
CA PRO A 584 17.52 -34.63 9.19
C PRO A 584 16.81 -35.39 10.31
N ARG A 585 17.46 -36.40 10.93
CA ARG A 585 16.86 -37.19 12.02
C ARG A 585 16.74 -36.36 13.29
N LYS A 586 17.76 -35.56 13.61
CA LYS A 586 17.70 -34.62 14.74
C LYS A 586 16.66 -33.55 14.50
N ALA A 587 16.56 -33.02 13.28
CA ALA A 587 15.53 -32.07 12.91
C ALA A 587 14.12 -32.66 13.11
N THR A 588 13.87 -33.89 12.67
CA THR A 588 12.60 -34.60 12.92
C THR A 588 12.26 -34.70 14.40
N GLN A 589 13.22 -35.07 15.25
CA GLN A 589 12.99 -35.15 16.70
C GLN A 589 12.60 -33.79 17.29
N ILE A 590 13.23 -32.70 16.82
CA ILE A 590 12.90 -31.35 17.26
C ILE A 590 11.48 -30.95 16.80
N TYR A 591 11.12 -31.20 15.54
CA TYR A 591 9.78 -30.90 15.04
C TYR A 591 8.69 -31.75 15.75
N GLN A 592 8.98 -33.00 16.06
CA GLN A 592 8.07 -33.86 16.83
C GLN A 592 7.80 -33.33 18.25
N ARG A 593 8.78 -32.66 18.88
CA ARG A 593 8.53 -31.93 20.14
C ARG A 593 7.51 -30.81 19.96
N GLY A 594 7.43 -30.20 18.78
CA GLY A 594 6.41 -29.19 18.46
C GLY A 594 5.00 -29.78 18.29
N LEU A 595 4.90 -31.02 17.80
CA LEU A 595 3.60 -31.67 17.53
C LEU A 595 2.76 -31.89 18.79
N ILE A 596 3.36 -31.86 19.98
CA ILE A 596 2.61 -31.97 21.25
C ILE A 596 1.63 -30.81 21.41
N TYR A 597 1.93 -29.65 20.82
CA TYR A 597 1.12 -28.44 20.88
C TYR A 597 0.13 -28.29 19.72
N LYS A 598 -0.07 -29.32 18.88
CA LYS A 598 -0.88 -29.24 17.65
C LYS A 598 -2.32 -28.74 17.86
N ASN A 599 -2.87 -28.90 19.06
CA ASN A 599 -4.23 -28.47 19.42
C ASN A 599 -4.27 -27.06 20.07
N GLU A 600 -3.11 -26.48 20.35
CA GLU A 600 -2.96 -25.19 21.06
C GLU A 600 -2.42 -24.08 20.16
N ILE A 601 -1.92 -24.43 18.96
CA ILE A 601 -1.38 -23.49 17.98
C ILE A 601 -2.37 -23.20 16.86
N SER A 602 -2.16 -22.09 16.14
CA SER A 602 -3.00 -21.72 15.01
C SER A 602 -2.79 -22.64 13.80
N SER A 603 -3.80 -22.67 12.91
CA SER A 603 -3.75 -23.47 11.69
C SER A 603 -2.56 -23.12 10.80
N LEU A 604 -2.16 -21.84 10.73
CA LEU A 604 -0.99 -21.41 9.97
C LEU A 604 0.29 -22.05 10.52
N LEU A 605 0.50 -22.00 11.84
CA LEU A 605 1.71 -22.52 12.46
C LEU A 605 1.74 -24.05 12.45
N LEU A 606 0.58 -24.70 12.58
CA LEU A 606 0.45 -26.14 12.41
C LEU A 606 0.78 -26.56 10.97
N SER A 607 0.29 -25.82 9.98
CA SER A 607 0.62 -26.04 8.56
C SER A 607 2.13 -25.92 8.32
N ARG A 608 2.76 -24.88 8.89
CA ARG A 608 4.22 -24.71 8.85
C ARG A 608 4.91 -25.94 9.45
N LEU A 609 4.54 -26.36 10.65
CA LEU A 609 5.17 -27.52 11.30
C LEU A 609 5.04 -28.81 10.47
N TYR A 610 3.89 -29.03 9.83
CA TYR A 610 3.69 -30.19 8.97
C TYR A 610 4.54 -30.14 7.70
N VAL A 611 4.64 -29.00 7.02
CA VAL A 611 5.47 -28.93 5.80
C VAL A 611 6.95 -29.12 6.13
N GLU A 612 7.40 -28.62 7.28
CA GLU A 612 8.76 -28.80 7.79
C GLU A 612 9.07 -30.28 8.07
N LEU A 613 8.11 -31.00 8.67
CA LEU A 613 8.19 -32.45 8.82
C LEU A 613 8.26 -33.16 7.46
N ALA A 614 7.47 -32.72 6.49
CA ALA A 614 7.50 -33.29 5.14
C ALA A 614 8.89 -33.17 4.51
N VAL A 615 9.53 -31.99 4.62
CA VAL A 615 10.90 -31.75 4.12
C VAL A 615 11.89 -32.73 4.76
N VAL A 616 11.91 -32.87 6.08
CA VAL A 616 12.90 -33.74 6.74
C VAL A 616 12.63 -35.22 6.56
N TYR A 617 11.37 -35.64 6.41
CA TYR A 617 11.05 -37.02 6.04
C TYR A 617 11.48 -37.32 4.60
N ALA A 618 11.31 -36.38 3.67
CA ALA A 618 11.80 -36.50 2.31
C ALA A 618 13.33 -36.61 2.26
N GLN A 619 14.05 -35.79 3.03
CA GLN A 619 15.52 -35.86 3.14
C GLN A 619 16.01 -37.22 3.68
N GLN A 620 15.18 -37.92 4.44
CA GLN A 620 15.47 -39.27 4.96
C GLN A 620 15.06 -40.39 4.01
N GLY A 621 14.48 -40.09 2.84
CA GLY A 621 13.95 -41.09 1.92
C GLY A 621 12.68 -41.78 2.44
N GLN A 622 11.92 -41.14 3.34
CA GLN A 622 10.64 -41.66 3.83
C GLN A 622 9.49 -41.06 3.03
N GLU A 623 9.30 -41.53 1.80
CA GLU A 623 8.35 -40.99 0.83
C GLU A 623 6.90 -40.91 1.35
N GLN A 624 6.40 -41.99 1.95
CA GLN A 624 5.01 -42.05 2.42
C GLN A 624 4.72 -41.01 3.50
N GLU A 625 5.61 -40.86 4.48
CA GLU A 625 5.45 -39.87 5.55
C GLU A 625 5.62 -38.45 5.00
N ALA A 626 6.58 -38.23 4.09
CA ALA A 626 6.76 -36.93 3.45
C ALA A 626 5.48 -36.47 2.72
N LEU A 627 4.90 -37.33 1.89
CA LEU A 627 3.67 -37.03 1.16
C LEU A 627 2.47 -36.84 2.10
N ARG A 628 2.37 -37.65 3.15
CA ARG A 628 1.33 -37.53 4.17
C ARG A 628 1.37 -36.17 4.87
N TYR A 629 2.54 -35.78 5.39
CA TYR A 629 2.68 -34.48 6.07
C TYR A 629 2.51 -33.31 5.10
N LEU A 630 2.91 -33.47 3.84
CA LEU A 630 2.66 -32.46 2.81
C LEU A 630 1.16 -32.27 2.52
N SER A 631 0.36 -33.34 2.54
CA SER A 631 -1.11 -33.27 2.43
C SER A 631 -1.71 -32.57 3.64
N LEU A 632 -1.33 -32.99 4.86
CA LEU A 632 -1.81 -32.38 6.09
C LEU A 632 -1.49 -30.89 6.17
N ALA A 633 -0.28 -30.49 5.73
CA ALA A 633 0.10 -29.08 5.66
C ALA A 633 -0.82 -28.27 4.76
N GLN A 634 -1.20 -28.80 3.58
CA GLN A 634 -2.09 -28.13 2.65
C GLN A 634 -3.53 -28.06 3.17
N GLU A 635 -4.03 -29.13 3.80
CA GLU A 635 -5.39 -29.19 4.33
C GLU A 635 -5.63 -28.16 5.43
N VAL A 636 -4.64 -27.92 6.29
CA VAL A 636 -4.77 -26.98 7.41
C VAL A 636 -4.25 -25.57 7.08
N TYR A 637 -3.74 -25.34 5.86
CA TYR A 637 -3.26 -24.02 5.48
C TYR A 637 -4.45 -23.05 5.32
N PRO A 638 -4.44 -21.89 6.01
CA PRO A 638 -5.58 -20.96 5.97
C PRO A 638 -5.71 -20.25 4.62
N GLU A 639 -6.94 -19.91 4.23
CA GLU A 639 -7.22 -19.13 3.00
C GLU A 639 -6.62 -17.71 3.07
N HIS A 640 -6.56 -17.13 4.26
CA HIS A 640 -6.02 -15.80 4.54
C HIS A 640 -4.92 -15.89 5.61
N PRO A 641 -3.70 -16.35 5.25
CA PRO A 641 -2.60 -16.54 6.20
C PRO A 641 -2.19 -15.23 6.89
N GLU A 642 -2.34 -14.08 6.22
CA GLU A 642 -2.01 -12.75 6.78
C GLU A 642 -2.92 -12.37 7.96
N ALA A 643 -4.11 -12.96 8.06
CA ALA A 643 -5.04 -12.70 9.15
C ALA A 643 -4.73 -13.54 10.41
N ASP A 644 -3.82 -14.51 10.33
CA ASP A 644 -3.47 -15.38 11.45
C ASP A 644 -2.67 -14.60 12.52
N PRO A 645 -3.00 -14.72 13.82
CA PRO A 645 -2.29 -14.00 14.88
C PRO A 645 -0.78 -14.30 14.96
N SER A 646 -0.36 -15.46 14.44
CA SER A 646 1.05 -15.85 14.42
C SER A 646 1.81 -15.35 13.20
N PHE A 647 1.12 -14.84 12.16
CA PHE A 647 1.70 -14.57 10.83
C PHE A 647 3.02 -13.80 10.86
N LEU A 648 3.10 -12.75 11.70
CA LEU A 648 4.28 -11.89 11.83
C LEU A 648 5.56 -12.67 12.21
N TYR A 649 5.49 -13.53 13.23
CA TYR A 649 6.64 -14.27 13.75
C TYR A 649 6.72 -15.70 13.20
N ALA A 650 5.62 -16.23 12.67
CA ALA A 650 5.55 -17.52 12.00
C ALA A 650 6.20 -17.47 10.62
N GLU A 651 6.50 -16.30 10.04
CA GLU A 651 7.21 -16.13 8.75
C GLU A 651 6.74 -17.12 7.65
N PHE A 652 5.45 -17.44 7.60
CA PHE A 652 4.91 -18.48 6.73
C PHE A 652 3.83 -17.92 5.83
N SER A 653 4.27 -17.39 4.70
CA SER A 653 3.41 -16.89 3.63
C SER A 653 3.18 -17.95 2.55
N LEU A 654 2.33 -17.63 1.57
CA LEU A 654 2.10 -18.50 0.43
C LEU A 654 3.39 -18.80 -0.35
N SER A 655 4.32 -17.84 -0.43
CA SER A 655 5.64 -18.07 -1.05
C SER A 655 6.52 -19.01 -0.24
N SER A 656 6.36 -19.01 1.09
CA SER A 656 7.09 -19.91 1.99
C SER A 656 6.56 -21.34 1.84
N MET A 657 5.23 -21.50 1.75
CA MET A 657 4.61 -22.79 1.42
C MET A 657 5.12 -23.34 0.07
N VAL A 658 5.24 -22.50 -0.97
CA VAL A 658 5.81 -22.89 -2.27
C VAL A 658 7.26 -23.36 -2.13
N LEU A 659 8.09 -22.62 -1.38
CA LEU A 659 9.47 -23.00 -1.09
C LEU A 659 9.52 -24.39 -0.43
N GLU A 660 8.85 -24.58 0.70
CA GLU A 660 8.95 -25.83 1.48
C GLU A 660 8.39 -27.05 0.73
N LYS A 661 7.32 -26.86 -0.05
CA LYS A 661 6.80 -27.91 -0.94
C LYS A 661 7.81 -28.28 -2.03
N GLY A 662 8.44 -27.28 -2.64
CA GLY A 662 9.50 -27.50 -3.63
C GLY A 662 10.71 -28.23 -3.03
N LEU A 663 11.12 -27.88 -1.80
CA LEU A 663 12.19 -28.56 -1.07
C LEU A 663 11.86 -30.02 -0.78
N THR A 664 10.63 -30.29 -0.35
CA THR A 664 10.15 -31.66 -0.12
C THR A 664 10.27 -32.50 -1.39
N LEU A 665 9.77 -31.97 -2.52
CA LEU A 665 9.81 -32.65 -3.81
C LEU A 665 11.26 -32.84 -4.31
N LEU A 666 12.10 -31.83 -4.20
CA LEU A 666 13.50 -31.92 -4.60
C LEU A 666 14.26 -32.97 -3.77
N ALA A 667 14.03 -33.02 -2.46
CA ALA A 667 14.62 -34.04 -1.58
C ALA A 667 14.14 -35.45 -1.92
N LEU A 668 12.85 -35.64 -2.24
CA LEU A 668 12.35 -36.92 -2.76
C LEU A 668 13.01 -37.28 -4.09
N GLY A 669 13.21 -36.33 -4.99
CA GLY A 669 13.90 -36.56 -6.27
C GLY A 669 15.34 -37.09 -6.12
N GLN A 670 16.03 -36.74 -5.02
CA GLN A 670 17.38 -37.25 -4.73
C GLN A 670 17.37 -38.75 -4.35
N HIS A 671 16.32 -39.22 -3.67
CA HIS A 671 16.17 -40.63 -3.26
C HIS A 671 15.43 -41.47 -4.30
N TYR A 672 14.59 -40.84 -5.12
CA TYR A 672 13.73 -41.49 -6.11
C TYR A 672 13.91 -40.85 -7.50
N PRO A 673 15.09 -41.02 -8.14
CA PRO A 673 15.48 -40.31 -9.36
C PRO A 673 14.65 -40.69 -10.61
N HIS A 674 13.95 -41.83 -10.58
CA HIS A 674 13.06 -42.26 -11.66
C HIS A 674 11.64 -41.65 -11.55
N GLY A 675 11.34 -40.94 -10.45
CA GLY A 675 10.07 -40.26 -10.24
C GLY A 675 9.99 -38.92 -10.99
N ARG A 676 8.78 -38.35 -11.05
CA ARG A 676 8.56 -36.99 -11.61
C ARG A 676 8.84 -35.86 -10.63
N TYR A 677 9.52 -36.16 -9.51
CA TYR A 677 9.71 -35.21 -8.42
C TYR A 677 10.58 -34.00 -8.80
N PRO A 678 11.69 -34.13 -9.54
CA PRO A 678 12.46 -32.98 -10.00
C PRO A 678 11.62 -32.04 -10.90
N GLN A 679 10.78 -32.59 -11.79
CA GLN A 679 9.89 -31.78 -12.63
C GLN A 679 8.80 -31.10 -11.81
N GLN A 680 8.21 -31.79 -10.83
CA GLN A 680 7.22 -31.17 -9.92
C GLN A 680 7.84 -30.08 -9.05
N ALA A 681 9.09 -30.25 -8.59
CA ALA A 681 9.82 -29.22 -7.87
C ALA A 681 10.03 -27.98 -8.75
N TRP A 682 10.39 -28.17 -10.02
CA TRP A 682 10.52 -27.08 -11.00
C TRP A 682 9.20 -26.32 -11.21
N GLU A 683 8.11 -27.06 -11.47
CA GLU A 683 6.76 -26.50 -11.62
C GLU A 683 6.30 -25.75 -10.35
N MET A 684 6.78 -26.16 -9.18
CA MET A 684 6.48 -25.48 -7.93
C MET A 684 7.25 -24.16 -7.82
N PHE A 685 8.57 -24.19 -7.99
CA PHE A 685 9.41 -23.01 -7.82
C PHE A 685 9.10 -21.92 -8.85
N THR A 686 8.75 -22.28 -10.09
CA THR A 686 8.38 -21.30 -11.14
C THR A 686 7.06 -20.55 -10.87
N GLN A 687 6.23 -20.99 -9.91
CA GLN A 687 4.98 -20.30 -9.59
C GLN A 687 5.20 -18.86 -9.08
N ILE A 688 6.36 -18.57 -8.47
CA ILE A 688 6.67 -17.23 -7.96
C ILE A 688 6.90 -16.20 -9.07
N GLU A 689 7.14 -16.65 -10.30
CA GLU A 689 7.45 -15.79 -11.45
C GLU A 689 6.19 -15.28 -12.15
N THR A 690 5.07 -15.97 -11.94
CA THR A 690 3.78 -15.51 -12.46
C THR A 690 3.33 -14.27 -11.68
N PRO A 691 3.10 -13.11 -12.32
CA PRO A 691 2.73 -11.87 -11.62
C PRO A 691 1.29 -11.98 -11.08
N ARG A 692 1.13 -12.62 -9.93
CA ARG A 692 -0.11 -12.63 -9.16
C ARG A 692 -0.16 -11.35 -8.32
N PRO A 693 -1.29 -10.61 -8.30
CA PRO A 693 -1.41 -9.37 -7.53
C PRO A 693 -1.23 -9.51 -6.01
N VAL A 694 -1.14 -10.74 -5.49
CA VAL A 694 -1.26 -11.08 -4.06
C VAL A 694 0.05 -11.57 -3.43
N LEU A 695 1.04 -12.05 -4.20
CA LEU A 695 2.32 -12.52 -3.63
C LEU A 695 3.33 -11.37 -3.50
N LEU A 696 3.40 -10.74 -2.33
CA LEU A 696 4.60 -10.00 -1.94
C LEU A 696 5.61 -11.01 -1.38
N VAL A 697 6.59 -11.41 -2.18
CA VAL A 697 7.64 -12.36 -1.75
C VAL A 697 8.78 -11.59 -1.09
N PRO A 698 9.12 -11.86 0.18
CA PRO A 698 10.30 -11.28 0.80
C PRO A 698 11.56 -11.63 -0.01
N GLU A 699 12.45 -10.66 -0.18
CA GLU A 699 13.61 -10.81 -1.07
C GLU A 699 14.51 -12.00 -0.65
N ARG A 700 14.63 -12.25 0.67
CA ARG A 700 15.36 -13.39 1.23
C ARG A 700 14.82 -14.74 0.77
N THR A 701 13.49 -14.88 0.75
CA THR A 701 12.78 -16.09 0.32
C THR A 701 12.80 -16.21 -1.20
N ARG A 702 12.65 -15.10 -1.93
CA ARG A 702 12.74 -15.07 -3.39
C ARG A 702 14.09 -15.59 -3.89
N LEU A 703 15.18 -15.13 -3.29
CA LEU A 703 16.53 -15.54 -3.65
C LEU A 703 16.83 -16.99 -3.28
N GLU A 704 16.26 -17.46 -2.17
CA GLU A 704 16.35 -18.88 -1.80
C GLU A 704 15.67 -19.77 -2.84
N ILE A 705 14.45 -19.41 -3.28
CA ILE A 705 13.76 -20.13 -4.35
C ILE A 705 14.58 -20.11 -5.64
N ILE A 706 15.17 -18.97 -6.03
CA ILE A 706 16.04 -18.88 -7.22
C ILE A 706 17.24 -19.81 -7.14
N ASN A 707 17.90 -19.90 -5.99
CA ASN A 707 18.99 -20.85 -5.79
C ASN A 707 18.50 -22.30 -5.99
N TYR A 708 17.28 -22.61 -5.52
CA TYR A 708 16.67 -23.93 -5.74
C TYR A 708 16.16 -24.15 -7.17
N GLN A 709 15.78 -23.11 -7.91
CA GLN A 709 15.52 -23.20 -9.35
C GLN A 709 16.79 -23.62 -10.08
N ALA A 710 17.93 -22.99 -9.80
CA ALA A 710 19.23 -23.39 -10.36
C ALA A 710 19.57 -24.85 -10.01
N LYS A 711 19.42 -25.25 -8.74
CA LYS A 711 19.63 -26.64 -8.30
C LYS A 711 18.71 -27.64 -8.99
N THR A 712 17.45 -27.28 -9.21
CA THR A 712 16.47 -28.15 -9.87
C THR A 712 16.75 -28.26 -11.37
N ALA A 713 17.09 -27.16 -12.04
CA ALA A 713 17.55 -27.16 -13.44
C ALA A 713 18.80 -28.03 -13.61
N LEU A 714 19.77 -27.95 -12.69
CA LEU A 714 20.93 -28.83 -12.67
C LEU A 714 20.53 -30.31 -12.58
N THR A 715 19.60 -30.64 -11.69
CA THR A 715 19.09 -32.01 -11.51
C THR A 715 18.39 -32.52 -12.77
N LEU A 716 17.69 -31.63 -13.48
CA LEU A 716 17.03 -31.89 -14.76
C LEU A 716 17.98 -31.89 -15.97
N SER A 717 19.27 -31.59 -15.75
CA SER A 717 20.27 -31.41 -16.81
C SER A 717 19.92 -30.30 -17.82
N ASP A 718 19.18 -29.28 -17.39
CA ASP A 718 18.87 -28.09 -18.20
C ASP A 718 19.95 -27.03 -18.00
N LEU A 719 20.89 -26.97 -18.95
CA LEU A 719 22.04 -26.08 -18.89
C LEU A 719 21.65 -24.59 -18.98
N ASP A 720 20.65 -24.26 -19.80
CA ASP A 720 20.26 -22.86 -20.06
C ASP A 720 19.63 -22.24 -18.82
N GLU A 721 18.62 -22.92 -18.28
CA GLU A 721 17.93 -22.49 -17.08
C GLU A 721 18.87 -22.52 -15.86
N PHE A 722 19.76 -23.51 -15.77
CA PHE A 722 20.77 -23.56 -14.72
C PHE A 722 21.64 -22.30 -14.70
N CYS A 723 22.21 -21.91 -15.85
CA CYS A 723 23.10 -20.76 -15.91
C CYS A 723 22.37 -19.46 -15.53
N ASP A 724 21.16 -19.25 -16.07
CA ASP A 724 20.37 -18.04 -15.83
C ASP A 724 19.97 -17.91 -14.35
N TYR A 725 19.44 -18.97 -13.73
CA TYR A 725 19.06 -18.90 -12.31
C TYR A 725 20.27 -18.84 -11.38
N LEU A 726 21.39 -19.46 -11.72
CA LEU A 726 22.60 -19.35 -10.90
C LEU A 726 23.15 -17.91 -10.91
N GLU A 727 23.16 -17.26 -12.07
CA GLU A 727 23.57 -15.86 -12.20
C GLU A 727 22.63 -14.93 -11.41
N LYS A 728 21.31 -15.08 -11.59
CA LYS A 728 20.30 -14.34 -10.81
C LYS A 728 20.48 -14.53 -9.31
N GLY A 729 20.72 -15.77 -8.87
CA GLY A 729 20.95 -16.13 -7.46
C GLY A 729 22.20 -15.47 -6.89
N ALA A 730 23.33 -15.54 -7.63
CA ALA A 730 24.60 -14.96 -7.22
C ALA A 730 24.54 -13.42 -7.15
N MET A 731 24.00 -12.76 -8.18
CA MET A 731 23.82 -11.31 -8.21
C MET A 731 22.89 -10.83 -7.09
N GLY A 732 21.77 -11.53 -6.90
CA GLY A 732 20.81 -11.23 -5.84
C GLY A 732 21.40 -11.41 -4.44
N ALA A 733 22.14 -12.49 -4.20
CA ALA A 733 22.83 -12.73 -2.92
C ALA A 733 23.84 -11.61 -2.59
N LYS A 734 24.58 -11.15 -3.60
CA LYS A 734 25.50 -10.00 -3.48
C LYS A 734 24.76 -8.71 -3.15
N ALA A 735 23.65 -8.42 -3.84
CA ALA A 735 22.84 -7.23 -3.60
C ALA A 735 22.19 -7.23 -2.21
N LEU A 736 21.77 -8.40 -1.72
CA LEU A 736 21.21 -8.58 -0.37
C LEU A 736 22.31 -8.54 0.72
N GLY A 737 23.57 -8.82 0.38
CA GLY A 737 24.66 -8.97 1.35
C GLY A 737 24.53 -10.24 2.21
N SER A 738 23.97 -11.32 1.64
CA SER A 738 23.71 -12.57 2.35
C SER A 738 24.72 -13.66 2.00
N GLU A 739 25.64 -13.95 2.92
CA GLU A 739 26.61 -15.03 2.78
C GLU A 739 25.95 -16.41 2.71
N LYS A 740 24.80 -16.59 3.36
CA LYS A 740 24.01 -17.83 3.25
C LYS A 740 23.52 -18.08 1.84
N ARG A 741 22.92 -17.06 1.21
CA ARG A 741 22.39 -17.17 -0.18
C ARG A 741 23.54 -17.32 -1.17
N ARG A 742 24.66 -16.64 -0.94
CA ARG A 742 25.90 -16.78 -1.72
C ARG A 742 26.45 -18.20 -1.61
N GLY A 743 26.55 -18.73 -0.39
CA GLY A 743 27.05 -20.08 -0.11
C GLY A 743 26.23 -21.17 -0.79
N GLU A 744 24.89 -21.07 -0.76
CA GLU A 744 24.01 -21.99 -1.48
C GLU A 744 24.29 -22.00 -2.99
N ALA A 745 24.41 -20.83 -3.62
CA ALA A 745 24.74 -20.73 -5.04
C ALA A 745 26.13 -21.32 -5.34
N ILE A 746 27.12 -21.11 -4.47
CA ILE A 746 28.46 -21.71 -4.59
C ILE A 746 28.41 -23.24 -4.51
N GLU A 747 27.61 -23.83 -3.61
CA GLU A 747 27.48 -25.28 -3.52
C GLU A 747 26.83 -25.86 -4.79
N VAL A 748 25.79 -25.22 -5.29
CA VAL A 748 25.14 -25.60 -6.56
C VAL A 748 26.13 -25.48 -7.74
N TYR A 749 26.95 -24.42 -7.77
CA TYR A 749 28.02 -24.25 -8.75
C TYR A 749 29.06 -25.38 -8.70
N LYS A 750 29.54 -25.74 -7.51
CA LYS A 750 30.53 -26.82 -7.33
C LYS A 750 29.99 -28.15 -7.84
N GLU A 751 28.72 -28.44 -7.58
CA GLU A 751 28.07 -29.64 -8.10
C GLU A 751 27.97 -29.61 -9.63
N ALA A 752 27.60 -28.47 -10.23
CA ALA A 752 27.58 -28.32 -11.68
C ALA A 752 28.97 -28.52 -12.31
N ARG A 753 30.05 -28.10 -11.64
CA ARG A 753 31.43 -28.38 -12.07
C ARG A 753 31.78 -29.87 -12.08
N SER A 754 31.12 -30.68 -11.26
CA SER A 754 31.29 -32.14 -11.27
C SER A 754 30.51 -32.81 -12.40
N ILE A 755 29.32 -32.28 -12.75
CA ILE A 755 28.44 -32.82 -13.80
C ILE A 755 28.90 -32.36 -15.20
N TRP A 756 29.29 -31.10 -15.33
CA TRP A 756 29.73 -30.46 -16.58
C TRP A 756 31.17 -29.90 -16.47
N PRO A 757 32.19 -30.76 -16.34
CA PRO A 757 33.56 -30.32 -16.07
C PRO A 757 34.18 -29.50 -17.21
N ASN A 758 33.72 -29.71 -18.45
CA ASN A 758 34.27 -29.08 -19.65
C ASN A 758 33.40 -27.99 -20.27
N GLU A 759 32.20 -27.75 -19.75
CA GLU A 759 31.26 -26.77 -20.30
C GLU A 759 31.78 -25.33 -20.08
N PRO A 760 32.06 -24.54 -21.13
CA PRO A 760 32.62 -23.19 -21.01
C PRO A 760 31.73 -22.26 -20.19
N ARG A 761 30.41 -22.28 -20.42
CA ARG A 761 29.46 -21.42 -19.70
C ARG A 761 29.48 -21.68 -18.20
N VAL A 762 29.59 -22.96 -17.78
CA VAL A 762 29.70 -23.33 -16.37
C VAL A 762 31.06 -22.91 -15.79
N LYS A 763 32.14 -22.86 -16.58
CA LYS A 763 33.43 -22.33 -16.12
C LYS A 763 33.37 -20.82 -15.89
N GLU A 764 32.77 -20.08 -16.81
CA GLU A 764 32.62 -18.61 -16.75
C GLU A 764 31.83 -18.14 -15.52
N LEU A 765 30.89 -18.95 -15.03
CA LEU A 765 30.15 -18.66 -13.79
C LEU A 765 31.05 -18.57 -12.53
N ALA A 766 32.32 -19.00 -12.60
CA ALA A 766 33.30 -18.79 -11.52
C ALA A 766 33.47 -17.30 -11.17
N ASP A 767 33.43 -16.43 -12.18
CA ASP A 767 33.67 -14.98 -12.05
C ASP A 767 32.62 -14.28 -11.17
N LEU A 768 31.47 -14.93 -10.94
CA LEU A 768 30.44 -14.44 -10.03
C LEU A 768 30.84 -14.59 -8.56
N PHE A 769 31.79 -15.49 -8.24
CA PHE A 769 32.09 -15.91 -6.88
C PHE A 769 33.55 -15.70 -6.45
N PHE A 770 34.52 -15.75 -7.36
CA PHE A 770 35.94 -15.82 -7.06
C PHE A 770 36.75 -14.64 -7.58
#